data_AF-A0A2V9W962-F1
#
_entry.id   AF-A0A2V9W962-F1
#
_cell.length_a   1.000
_cell.length_b   1.000
_cell.length_c   1.000
_cell.angle_alpha   90.00
_cell.angle_beta   90.00
_cell.angle_gamma   90.00
#
_symmetry.space_group_name_H-M   'P 1'
#
loop_
_entity.id
_entity.type
_entity.pdbx_description
1 polymer ?
#
loop_
_entity_poly.entity_id
_entity_poly.type
_entity_poly.pdbx_seq_one_letter_code
_entity_poly.pdbx_strand_id
1 'polypeptide(L)'
;MKKFRANWTAPLAGYLAIFLCLSSLAAHAAPAVPAPQIKYEKYTLKNGLEVILSEDHRLPLVAVDLWYHVGPANERAGRTGFAHLFEHMMFEGSQHVGPKEHFHYLEANGASDINGTTDFDRTNYFETLPSNQLELALWLESDRMGYLLGKIDQERLANQHDVVRNERRQSVENSPYGLVEEELYHQLFPKSHPYFADVIGSHRDIEAARLDDVREFFRQYYTPNNASLTITGDIDPAQAKAWVEKYFGSIPSGPPVPKITAVPPQITSEKRSKITDQVELPRVYMGWIMPSIFQPGDAESDLLAEILGGGKSSRLYKSLVYEKQIAQEVTVTNQSLRLGSVFELQATVKPGVKPEDLEKAIDEELNKLQSAGPTQAELDRARNLIETRIITGLERLGGFGGLADRLNQYNQFLHDPGYLPKDLDRYNRATVEDLKLIVADKLKSSARVVVYGLPGDRVVDDPPASKEAANAKAKSEAVANTMPDEPWRAKAPGPQPLGKLTLPVAQSFKLANGLSVILMEQHRLPIVVAHLLVLNGSDANPVDKPGLASFTSEMLPEGTERRTSTQVADDAAQIGASLRALTVSDDSIVDIRTLKPNVDAALDLLSDVVLHPKLDQAEIERVRKLRETDILQIQDDPEQLAIGVFQKIIYGPNHPYGYRDDGTIAATHATSRDDLLHMWQRGYAPGNSALVLSGDLTNAEARALAEKYFGSWTGATARQEPPPVENRVSRGIYIVDKPGAPQTFLLVGALGVARSTPDYVPIEVMNNILGGLFSSRINVNLREEHGYTYGGFSFFIYQRAAGSFAAGGGIRTDVTGPAVQELFKEMERIRSSAATDEELKLARGAFSQSLAGRFESSEQTANTVGDLFIYDLPLDYYQHLPASIAKVTSGDVRRVAEKYIHPENAIVVGAGDRAKIEDQLKKLSIGAVEVRDYEGNPVSAKAAGAQ
;
A
#
# COMPACT_ATOMS: atom_id res chain seq x y z
N MET A 1 -12.56 6.46 96.24
CA MET A 1 -11.58 7.58 96.30
C MET A 1 -10.91 7.73 94.94
N LYS A 2 -11.09 8.90 94.30
CA LYS A 2 -10.27 9.63 93.28
C LYS A 2 -9.49 8.84 92.18
N LYS A 3 -9.90 8.99 90.90
CA LYS A 3 -9.28 9.76 89.75
C LYS A 3 -8.15 8.97 89.01
N PHE A 4 -7.94 8.96 87.69
CA PHE A 4 -8.27 9.83 86.53
C PHE A 4 -7.96 9.12 85.16
N ARG A 5 -8.57 9.62 84.06
CA ARG A 5 -8.20 9.57 82.59
C ARG A 5 -8.47 8.25 81.82
N ALA A 6 -9.47 8.20 80.92
CA ALA A 6 -9.56 8.68 79.51
C ALA A 6 -8.87 7.69 78.54
N ASN A 7 -9.46 7.16 77.45
CA ASN A 7 -10.41 7.68 76.45
C ASN A 7 -11.10 6.52 75.68
N TRP A 8 -12.03 6.91 74.79
CA TRP A 8 -12.57 6.24 73.59
C TRP A 8 -13.93 5.51 73.74
N THR A 9 -15.00 6.25 73.49
CA THR A 9 -16.35 5.75 73.12
C THR A 9 -16.47 5.85 71.59
N ALA A 10 -16.55 4.76 70.83
CA ALA A 10 -17.59 3.73 70.72
C ALA A 10 -18.78 4.15 69.80
N PRO A 11 -19.36 3.20 69.05
CA PRO A 11 -19.94 3.45 67.73
C PRO A 11 -21.40 2.94 67.58
N LEU A 12 -21.87 2.89 66.32
CA LEU A 12 -23.04 2.15 65.78
C LEU A 12 -24.45 2.70 66.05
N ALA A 13 -25.14 3.13 64.97
CA ALA A 13 -26.08 2.29 64.21
C ALA A 13 -27.15 3.16 63.51
N GLY A 14 -27.34 2.93 62.20
CA GLY A 14 -28.54 3.37 61.47
C GLY A 14 -28.23 3.96 60.11
N TYR A 15 -28.37 3.12 59.08
CA TYR A 15 -28.90 3.38 57.72
C TYR A 15 -28.19 2.48 56.70
N LEU A 16 -28.67 1.24 56.64
CA LEU A 16 -28.35 0.23 55.62
C LEU A 16 -29.64 0.03 54.81
N ALA A 17 -29.75 0.68 53.64
CA ALA A 17 -30.58 0.27 52.49
C ALA A 17 -30.56 1.39 51.44
N ILE A 18 -29.85 1.16 50.34
CA ILE A 18 -29.81 1.81 49.01
C ILE A 18 -28.32 1.85 48.62
N PHE A 19 -27.79 0.74 48.13
CA PHE A 19 -26.59 0.64 47.28
C PHE A 19 -26.36 -0.85 46.98
N LEU A 20 -27.22 -1.42 46.13
CA LEU A 20 -27.05 -2.77 45.59
C LEU A 20 -27.76 -2.83 44.24
N CYS A 21 -27.20 -2.10 43.28
CA CYS A 21 -27.39 -2.26 41.83
C CYS A 21 -26.31 -1.43 41.11
N LEU A 22 -25.05 -1.69 41.43
CA LEU A 22 -23.93 -1.43 40.51
C LEU A 22 -23.43 -2.81 40.11
N SER A 23 -24.11 -3.40 39.13
CA SER A 23 -23.61 -4.58 38.43
C SER A 23 -22.33 -4.14 37.73
N SER A 24 -21.20 -4.53 38.29
CA SER A 24 -19.91 -4.53 37.62
C SER A 24 -20.06 -5.32 36.32
N LEU A 25 -20.13 -4.63 35.19
CA LEU A 25 -19.73 -5.17 33.90
C LEU A 25 -18.22 -5.43 33.98
N ALA A 26 -17.83 -6.52 34.62
CA ALA A 26 -16.54 -7.11 34.40
C ALA A 26 -16.57 -7.56 32.93
N ALA A 27 -15.87 -6.83 32.07
CA ALA A 27 -15.55 -7.27 30.72
C ALA A 27 -14.97 -8.68 30.85
N HIS A 28 -15.74 -9.68 30.45
CA HIS A 28 -15.20 -11.03 30.32
C HIS A 28 -14.15 -10.93 29.23
N ALA A 29 -12.87 -11.07 29.59
CA ALA A 29 -11.82 -11.23 28.61
C ALA A 29 -12.24 -12.40 27.70
N ALA A 30 -12.43 -12.12 26.42
CA ALA A 30 -12.71 -13.17 25.45
C ALA A 30 -11.58 -14.21 25.55
N PRO A 31 -11.88 -15.52 25.49
CA PRO A 31 -10.85 -16.54 25.52
C PRO A 31 -9.84 -16.26 24.40
N ALA A 32 -8.54 -16.28 24.72
CA ALA A 32 -7.48 -16.08 23.76
C ALA A 32 -7.64 -17.08 22.60
N VAL A 33 -7.60 -16.57 21.36
CA VAL A 33 -7.58 -17.43 20.17
C VAL A 33 -6.27 -18.21 20.22
N PRO A 34 -6.29 -19.55 20.18
CA PRO A 34 -5.05 -20.31 20.06
C PRO A 34 -4.30 -19.83 18.81
N ALA A 35 -3.04 -19.43 18.98
CA ALA A 35 -2.20 -19.00 17.87
C ALA A 35 -2.26 -20.03 16.72
N PRO A 36 -2.53 -19.60 15.48
CA PRO A 36 -2.52 -20.51 14.34
C PRO A 36 -1.17 -21.24 14.27
N GLN A 37 -1.21 -22.57 14.17
CA GLN A 37 0.00 -23.34 13.91
C GLN A 37 0.22 -23.44 12.41
N ILE A 38 1.29 -22.83 11.93
CA ILE A 38 1.72 -22.99 10.54
C ILE A 38 2.41 -24.35 10.41
N LYS A 39 1.83 -25.25 9.62
CA LYS A 39 2.49 -26.50 9.25
C LYS A 39 3.51 -26.20 8.17
N TYR A 40 4.76 -26.57 8.42
CA TYR A 40 5.83 -26.41 7.43
C TYR A 40 6.79 -27.59 7.47
N GLU A 41 7.53 -27.76 6.39
CA GLU A 41 8.70 -28.62 6.33
C GLU A 41 9.92 -27.79 5.95
N LYS A 42 11.01 -27.89 6.73
CA LYS A 42 12.30 -27.25 6.45
C LYS A 42 13.35 -28.31 6.14
N TYR A 43 14.12 -28.10 5.07
CA TYR A 43 15.32 -28.88 4.77
C TYR A 43 16.39 -28.00 4.11
N THR A 44 17.61 -28.52 3.99
CA THR A 44 18.73 -27.80 3.38
C THR A 44 19.32 -28.65 2.25
N LEU A 45 19.50 -28.04 1.08
CA LEU A 45 20.19 -28.68 -0.04
C LEU A 45 21.69 -28.83 0.25
N LYS A 46 22.38 -29.72 -0.48
CA LYS A 46 23.83 -29.94 -0.30
C LYS A 46 24.69 -28.68 -0.55
N ASN A 47 24.18 -27.74 -1.34
CA ASN A 47 24.84 -26.48 -1.66
C ASN A 47 24.55 -25.36 -0.63
N GLY A 48 23.75 -25.64 0.41
CA GLY A 48 23.46 -24.70 1.49
C GLY A 48 22.14 -23.94 1.38
N LEU A 49 21.37 -24.07 0.28
CA LEU A 49 20.06 -23.44 0.17
C LEU A 49 19.10 -24.01 1.22
N GLU A 50 18.58 -23.14 2.09
CA GLU A 50 17.51 -23.50 3.01
C GLU A 50 16.16 -23.44 2.27
N VAL A 51 15.33 -24.47 2.41
CA VAL A 51 14.05 -24.59 1.73
C VAL A 51 12.95 -24.82 2.75
N ILE A 52 11.86 -24.07 2.63
CA ILE A 52 10.70 -24.13 3.52
C ILE A 52 9.45 -24.36 2.65
N LEU A 53 8.69 -25.41 2.96
CA LEU A 53 7.45 -25.76 2.26
C LEU A 53 6.26 -25.64 3.22
N SER A 54 5.18 -24.98 2.81
CA SER A 54 3.92 -24.91 3.57
C SER A 54 2.69 -25.11 2.67
N GLU A 55 2.01 -26.23 2.83
CA GLU A 55 0.85 -26.62 2.02
C GLU A 55 -0.43 -25.83 2.38
N ASP A 56 -1.15 -25.32 1.36
CA ASP A 56 -2.45 -24.63 1.46
C ASP A 56 -3.29 -24.83 0.18
N HIS A 57 -4.30 -25.70 0.23
CA HIS A 57 -5.16 -26.00 -0.92
C HIS A 57 -6.44 -25.15 -1.04
N ARG A 58 -6.54 -24.02 -0.33
CA ARG A 58 -7.76 -23.17 -0.38
C ARG A 58 -8.06 -22.64 -1.78
N LEU A 59 -7.02 -22.21 -2.47
CA LEU A 59 -7.06 -21.68 -3.82
C LEU A 59 -5.97 -22.36 -4.64
N PRO A 60 -6.14 -22.50 -5.97
CA PRO A 60 -5.13 -23.09 -6.83
C PRO A 60 -4.00 -22.10 -7.10
N LEU A 61 -3.37 -21.60 -6.04
CA LEU A 61 -2.29 -20.61 -6.04
C LEU A 61 -1.07 -21.17 -5.32
N VAL A 62 0.11 -20.71 -5.74
CA VAL A 62 1.38 -20.98 -5.09
C VAL A 62 2.19 -19.70 -5.04
N ALA A 63 2.70 -19.37 -3.86
CA ALA A 63 3.68 -18.32 -3.64
C ALA A 63 5.07 -18.93 -3.54
N VAL A 64 6.01 -18.32 -4.26
CA VAL A 64 7.45 -18.59 -4.17
C VAL A 64 8.09 -17.29 -3.68
N ASP A 65 8.86 -17.36 -2.60
CA ASP A 65 9.56 -16.20 -2.02
C ASP A 65 11.00 -16.60 -1.67
N LEU A 66 11.94 -15.99 -2.37
CA LEU A 66 13.37 -16.24 -2.27
C LEU A 66 14.05 -15.04 -1.62
N TRP A 67 14.49 -15.20 -0.38
CA TRP A 67 15.28 -14.20 0.32
C TRP A 67 16.76 -14.46 0.12
N TYR A 68 17.48 -13.44 -0.33
CA TYR A 68 18.93 -13.34 -0.19
C TYR A 68 19.24 -12.55 1.07
N HIS A 69 20.13 -13.06 1.91
CA HIS A 69 20.46 -12.44 3.20
C HIS A 69 21.50 -11.34 3.01
N VAL A 70 21.18 -10.37 2.16
CA VAL A 70 22.01 -9.23 1.76
C VAL A 70 21.14 -7.99 1.60
N GLY A 71 21.56 -6.85 2.17
CA GLY A 71 20.95 -5.54 1.95
C GLY A 71 22.00 -4.44 2.09
N PRO A 72 21.61 -3.16 2.28
CA PRO A 72 22.51 -2.07 2.65
C PRO A 72 23.45 -2.40 3.83
N ALA A 73 23.04 -3.25 4.78
CA ALA A 73 23.90 -3.77 5.85
C ALA A 73 25.21 -4.42 5.35
N ASN A 74 25.23 -4.88 4.11
CA ASN A 74 26.33 -5.60 3.46
C ASN A 74 27.12 -4.73 2.46
N GLU A 75 26.72 -3.48 2.25
CA GLU A 75 27.34 -2.57 1.29
C GLU A 75 28.75 -2.13 1.72
N ARG A 76 29.57 -1.77 0.72
CA ARG A 76 30.87 -1.15 0.95
C ARG A 76 30.67 0.34 1.18
N ALA A 77 31.52 0.95 2.00
CA ALA A 77 31.52 2.40 2.17
C ALA A 77 31.70 3.13 0.82
N GLY A 78 30.86 4.14 0.54
CA GLY A 78 30.86 4.88 -0.73
C GLY A 78 30.20 4.14 -1.92
N ARG A 79 29.32 3.18 -1.60
CA ARG A 79 28.48 2.43 -2.55
C ARG A 79 27.05 2.33 -2.03
N THR A 80 26.48 3.45 -1.59
CA THR A 80 25.11 3.49 -1.04
C THR A 80 24.08 3.16 -2.11
N GLY A 81 23.05 2.37 -1.78
CA GLY A 81 21.97 1.99 -2.70
C GLY A 81 22.38 0.92 -3.72
N PHE A 82 23.52 0.27 -3.49
CA PHE A 82 24.07 -0.75 -4.38
C PHE A 82 23.30 -2.07 -4.28
N ALA A 83 22.83 -2.46 -3.09
CA ALA A 83 21.98 -3.64 -2.92
C ALA A 83 20.66 -3.46 -3.69
N HIS A 84 20.05 -2.29 -3.58
CA HIS A 84 18.85 -1.95 -4.34
C HIS A 84 19.11 -1.85 -5.86
N LEU A 85 20.22 -1.23 -6.29
CA LEU A 85 20.62 -1.27 -7.71
C LEU A 85 20.79 -2.71 -8.21
N PHE A 86 21.38 -3.58 -7.39
CA PHE A 86 21.56 -4.98 -7.74
C PHE A 86 20.22 -5.72 -7.83
N GLU A 87 19.23 -5.33 -7.03
CA GLU A 87 17.88 -5.86 -7.14
C GLU A 87 17.32 -5.72 -8.56
N HIS A 88 17.46 -4.52 -9.14
CA HIS A 88 17.06 -4.24 -10.52
C HIS A 88 17.85 -5.05 -11.54
N MET A 89 19.16 -5.21 -11.33
CA MET A 89 20.01 -6.02 -12.21
C MET A 89 19.55 -7.47 -12.31
N MET A 90 18.85 -8.01 -11.31
CA MET A 90 18.31 -9.36 -11.33
C MET A 90 17.13 -9.54 -12.31
N PHE A 91 16.58 -8.46 -12.86
CA PHE A 91 15.53 -8.51 -13.89
C PHE A 91 16.05 -8.29 -15.31
N GLU A 92 17.34 -8.00 -15.49
CA GLU A 92 17.96 -7.74 -16.79
C GLU A 92 18.24 -9.01 -17.61
N GLY A 93 17.78 -10.17 -17.14
CA GLY A 93 17.86 -11.46 -17.83
C GLY A 93 19.09 -12.30 -17.49
N SER A 94 18.99 -13.58 -17.80
CA SER A 94 19.95 -14.64 -17.47
C SER A 94 20.23 -15.52 -18.69
N GLN A 95 20.94 -16.64 -18.54
CA GLN A 95 21.35 -17.44 -19.70
C GLN A 95 20.17 -17.94 -20.52
N HIS A 96 19.10 -18.40 -19.85
CA HIS A 96 17.96 -19.04 -20.50
C HIS A 96 16.71 -18.15 -20.52
N VAL A 97 16.68 -17.10 -19.70
CA VAL A 97 15.63 -16.08 -19.69
C VAL A 97 16.16 -14.83 -20.37
N GLY A 98 15.53 -14.40 -21.46
CA GLY A 98 15.93 -13.19 -22.18
C GLY A 98 15.89 -11.94 -21.28
N PRO A 99 16.55 -10.85 -21.67
CA PRO A 99 16.42 -9.58 -20.95
C PRO A 99 14.94 -9.21 -20.83
N LYS A 100 14.49 -8.87 -19.62
CA LYS A 100 13.13 -8.38 -19.36
C LYS A 100 12.01 -9.43 -19.55
N GLU A 101 12.37 -10.67 -19.88
CA GLU A 101 11.41 -11.76 -20.08
C GLU A 101 10.89 -12.34 -18.76
N HIS A 102 11.52 -12.04 -17.62
CA HIS A 102 11.12 -12.59 -16.31
C HIS A 102 9.68 -12.22 -15.94
N PHE A 103 9.37 -10.91 -15.94
CA PHE A 103 8.01 -10.42 -15.74
C PHE A 103 7.06 -10.94 -16.82
N HIS A 104 7.49 -11.00 -18.08
CA HIS A 104 6.67 -11.53 -19.17
C HIS A 104 6.23 -12.97 -18.91
N TYR A 105 7.14 -13.85 -18.48
CA TYR A 105 6.79 -15.24 -18.13
C TYR A 105 5.78 -15.30 -16.98
N LEU A 106 5.98 -14.51 -15.93
CA LEU A 106 5.11 -14.53 -14.75
C LEU A 106 3.73 -13.94 -15.07
N GLU A 107 3.66 -12.78 -15.71
CA GLU A 107 2.42 -12.13 -16.13
C GLU A 107 1.62 -13.01 -17.10
N ALA A 108 2.27 -13.62 -18.10
CA ALA A 108 1.62 -14.51 -19.07
C ALA A 108 0.99 -15.74 -18.42
N ASN A 109 1.52 -16.13 -17.27
CA ASN A 109 1.09 -17.27 -16.49
C ASN A 109 0.33 -16.87 -15.23
N GLY A 110 -0.21 -15.65 -15.19
CA GLY A 110 -1.26 -15.28 -14.24
C GLY A 110 -0.81 -14.86 -12.88
N ALA A 111 0.43 -14.43 -12.72
CA ALA A 111 0.89 -14.00 -11.43
C ALA A 111 -0.03 -12.88 -10.89
N SER A 112 -0.53 -13.08 -9.68
CA SER A 112 -1.37 -12.11 -8.97
C SER A 112 -0.57 -11.19 -8.06
N ASP A 113 0.70 -11.54 -7.83
CA ASP A 113 1.67 -10.76 -7.07
C ASP A 113 3.05 -11.09 -7.63
N ILE A 114 3.86 -10.09 -8.00
CA ILE A 114 5.26 -10.25 -8.44
C ILE A 114 6.02 -9.01 -8.01
N ASN A 115 7.11 -9.17 -7.27
CA ASN A 115 8.04 -8.07 -7.08
C ASN A 115 9.45 -8.52 -6.65
N GLY A 116 10.38 -7.57 -6.67
CA GLY A 116 11.60 -7.59 -5.86
C GLY A 116 11.51 -6.49 -4.81
N THR A 117 12.12 -6.71 -3.64
CA THR A 117 12.36 -5.63 -2.68
C THR A 117 13.65 -5.78 -1.94
N THR A 118 14.19 -4.63 -1.55
CA THR A 118 15.36 -4.51 -0.69
C THR A 118 14.98 -3.72 0.55
N ASP A 119 15.27 -4.27 1.72
CA ASP A 119 15.34 -3.51 2.96
C ASP A 119 16.79 -3.49 3.46
N PHE A 120 17.04 -2.90 4.61
CA PHE A 120 18.36 -2.77 5.21
C PHE A 120 19.12 -4.10 5.39
N ASP A 121 18.44 -5.23 5.61
CA ASP A 121 19.01 -6.52 6.02
C ASP A 121 18.81 -7.67 5.01
N ARG A 122 17.97 -7.47 3.99
CA ARG A 122 17.69 -8.47 2.94
C ARG A 122 17.28 -7.85 1.60
N THR A 123 17.41 -8.66 0.56
CA THR A 123 16.79 -8.47 -0.75
C THR A 123 16.03 -9.76 -1.05
N ASN A 124 14.76 -9.66 -1.42
CA ASN A 124 13.96 -10.81 -1.79
C ASN A 124 13.25 -10.61 -3.12
N TYR A 125 12.87 -11.74 -3.72
CA TYR A 125 12.05 -11.80 -4.90
C TYR A 125 10.92 -12.77 -4.65
N PHE A 126 9.72 -12.38 -5.04
CA PHE A 126 8.55 -13.18 -4.80
C PHE A 126 7.56 -13.10 -5.94
N GLU A 127 6.84 -14.20 -6.11
CA GLU A 127 5.75 -14.31 -7.06
C GLU A 127 4.65 -15.22 -6.51
N THR A 128 3.40 -14.86 -6.76
CA THR A 128 2.24 -15.71 -6.49
C THR A 128 1.55 -16.02 -7.82
N LEU A 129 1.54 -17.29 -8.20
CA LEU A 129 1.05 -17.82 -9.47
C LEU A 129 -0.05 -18.85 -9.26
N PRO A 130 -0.82 -19.22 -10.30
CA PRO A 130 -1.55 -20.48 -10.32
C PRO A 130 -0.65 -21.67 -9.98
N SER A 131 -1.12 -22.61 -9.15
CA SER A 131 -0.31 -23.71 -8.60
C SER A 131 0.36 -24.60 -9.66
N ASN A 132 -0.27 -24.74 -10.83
CA ASN A 132 0.27 -25.50 -11.95
C ASN A 132 1.51 -24.87 -12.61
N GLN A 133 1.90 -23.66 -12.19
CA GLN A 133 3.06 -22.91 -12.67
C GLN A 133 4.25 -22.95 -11.69
N LEU A 134 4.19 -23.74 -10.60
CA LEU A 134 5.31 -23.82 -9.64
C LEU A 134 6.65 -24.17 -10.32
N GLU A 135 6.66 -25.11 -11.27
CA GLU A 135 7.88 -25.48 -11.99
C GLU A 135 8.48 -24.27 -12.76
N LEU A 136 7.63 -23.40 -13.31
CA LEU A 136 8.05 -22.18 -14.01
C LEU A 136 8.72 -21.20 -13.06
N ALA A 137 8.12 -20.92 -11.91
CA ALA A 137 8.71 -20.07 -10.89
C ALA A 137 10.10 -20.58 -10.46
N LEU A 138 10.21 -21.87 -10.14
CA LEU A 138 11.50 -22.46 -9.74
C LEU A 138 12.54 -22.44 -10.86
N TRP A 139 12.14 -22.62 -12.12
CA TRP A 139 13.03 -22.47 -13.26
C TRP A 139 13.56 -21.04 -13.36
N LEU A 140 12.66 -20.04 -13.32
CA LEU A 140 13.00 -18.62 -13.39
C LEU A 140 13.95 -18.21 -12.26
N GLU A 141 13.59 -18.51 -11.01
CA GLU A 141 14.39 -18.15 -9.83
C GLU A 141 15.77 -18.82 -9.81
N SER A 142 15.83 -20.09 -10.20
CA SER A 142 17.11 -20.79 -10.30
C SER A 142 17.99 -20.26 -11.43
N ASP A 143 17.40 -19.78 -12.53
CA ASP A 143 18.15 -19.20 -13.64
C ASP A 143 18.75 -17.85 -13.26
N ARG A 144 18.00 -17.02 -12.51
CA ARG A 144 18.53 -15.77 -11.93
C ARG A 144 19.67 -16.05 -10.94
N MET A 145 19.50 -17.01 -10.04
CA MET A 145 20.54 -17.36 -9.05
C MET A 145 21.80 -17.95 -9.69
N GLY A 146 21.65 -18.84 -10.66
CA GLY A 146 22.77 -19.58 -11.23
C GLY A 146 23.41 -18.92 -12.46
N TYR A 147 22.58 -18.43 -13.37
CA TYR A 147 22.96 -18.22 -14.77
C TYR A 147 22.91 -16.76 -15.22
N LEU A 148 22.80 -15.82 -14.28
CA LEU A 148 22.72 -14.38 -14.57
C LEU A 148 24.07 -13.73 -14.87
N LEU A 149 25.14 -14.13 -14.18
CA LEU A 149 26.44 -13.46 -14.20
C LEU A 149 27.03 -13.23 -15.62
N GLY A 150 26.90 -14.22 -16.51
CA GLY A 150 27.41 -14.14 -17.89
C GLY A 150 26.63 -13.17 -18.79
N LYS A 151 25.50 -12.66 -18.32
CA LYS A 151 24.61 -11.73 -19.02
C LYS A 151 24.63 -10.32 -18.42
N ILE A 152 25.39 -10.09 -17.36
CA ILE A 152 25.65 -8.74 -16.86
C ILE A 152 26.73 -8.10 -17.75
N ASP A 153 26.35 -7.03 -18.43
CA ASP A 153 27.21 -6.21 -19.29
C ASP A 153 27.07 -4.71 -18.98
N GLN A 154 27.88 -3.90 -19.66
CA GLN A 154 27.93 -2.45 -19.44
C GLN A 154 26.67 -1.74 -19.93
N GLU A 155 26.02 -2.26 -20.97
CA GLU A 155 24.80 -1.67 -21.55
C GLU A 155 23.65 -1.76 -20.54
N ARG A 156 23.44 -2.96 -19.98
CA ARG A 156 22.41 -3.20 -18.96
C ARG A 156 22.66 -2.41 -17.69
N LEU A 157 23.91 -2.34 -17.23
CA LEU A 157 24.26 -1.53 -16.07
C LEU A 157 23.97 -0.05 -16.30
N ALA A 158 24.33 0.50 -17.46
CA ALA A 158 24.06 1.89 -17.79
C ALA A 158 22.54 2.18 -17.80
N ASN A 159 21.73 1.26 -18.34
CA ASN A 159 20.27 1.38 -18.30
C ASN A 159 19.74 1.39 -16.86
N GLN A 160 20.21 0.48 -15.99
CA GLN A 160 19.74 0.40 -14.61
C GLN A 160 20.21 1.57 -13.72
N HIS A 161 21.36 2.19 -14.02
CA HIS A 161 21.72 3.46 -13.39
C HIS A 161 20.64 4.52 -13.62
N ASP A 162 20.16 4.67 -14.86
CA ASP A 162 19.16 5.69 -15.17
C ASP A 162 17.80 5.36 -14.56
N VAL A 163 17.39 4.09 -14.57
CA VAL A 163 16.14 3.61 -13.94
C VAL A 163 16.13 3.89 -12.44
N VAL A 164 17.14 3.43 -11.69
CA VAL A 164 17.19 3.60 -10.22
C VAL A 164 17.32 5.07 -9.83
N ARG A 165 18.01 5.88 -10.64
CA ARG A 165 18.05 7.33 -10.42
C ARG A 165 16.69 7.98 -10.70
N ASN A 166 15.92 7.51 -11.68
CA ASN A 166 14.55 7.98 -11.88
C ASN A 166 13.65 7.57 -10.71
N GLU A 167 13.85 6.37 -10.15
CA GLU A 167 13.15 5.93 -8.94
C GLU A 167 13.46 6.83 -7.76
N ARG A 168 14.75 7.15 -7.50
CA ARG A 168 15.13 8.11 -6.44
C ARG A 168 14.46 9.47 -6.63
N ARG A 169 14.39 9.98 -7.87
CA ARG A 169 13.68 11.22 -8.18
C ARG A 169 12.21 11.11 -7.81
N GLN A 170 11.59 9.98 -8.09
CA GLN A 170 10.17 9.75 -7.82
C GLN A 170 9.89 9.59 -6.33
N SER A 171 10.61 8.70 -5.64
CA SER A 171 10.31 8.25 -4.28
C SER A 171 10.89 9.12 -3.18
N VAL A 172 11.94 9.91 -3.46
CA VAL A 172 12.58 10.80 -2.48
C VAL A 172 12.42 12.26 -2.87
N GLU A 173 12.82 12.62 -4.09
CA GLU A 173 12.91 14.04 -4.45
C GLU A 173 11.56 14.63 -4.82
N ASN A 174 10.66 13.91 -5.50
CA ASN A 174 9.32 14.37 -5.84
C ASN A 174 8.30 14.08 -4.72
N SER A 175 8.59 13.10 -3.86
CA SER A 175 7.72 12.73 -2.74
C SER A 175 7.74 13.80 -1.65
N PRO A 176 6.57 14.31 -1.19
CA PRO A 176 6.51 15.26 -0.09
C PRO A 176 7.26 14.76 1.15
N TYR A 177 8.14 15.59 1.69
CA TYR A 177 8.99 15.31 2.85
C TYR A 177 10.04 14.20 2.66
N GLY A 178 10.23 13.64 1.46
CA GLY A 178 11.18 12.53 1.25
C GLY A 178 12.63 12.86 1.65
N LEU A 179 13.11 14.07 1.35
CA LEU A 179 14.43 14.54 1.79
C LEU A 179 14.51 14.82 3.30
N VAL A 180 13.38 15.05 3.95
CA VAL A 180 13.30 15.28 5.40
C VAL A 180 13.49 13.96 6.13
N GLU A 181 12.88 12.89 5.63
CA GLU A 181 13.08 11.53 6.12
C GLU A 181 14.52 11.05 5.86
N GLU A 182 15.08 11.28 4.65
CA GLU A 182 16.49 10.97 4.37
C GLU A 182 17.44 11.65 5.39
N GLU A 183 17.19 12.92 5.72
CA GLU A 183 17.97 13.63 6.74
C GLU A 183 17.81 13.02 8.14
N LEU A 184 16.64 12.46 8.49
CA LEU A 184 16.45 11.74 9.75
C LEU A 184 17.46 10.58 9.86
N TYR A 185 17.61 9.77 8.80
CA TYR A 185 18.60 8.69 8.75
C TYR A 185 20.04 9.20 8.80
N HIS A 186 20.35 10.28 8.08
CA HIS A 186 21.67 10.91 8.13
C HIS A 186 22.08 11.38 9.53
N GLN A 187 21.11 11.74 10.36
CA GLN A 187 21.33 12.17 11.73
C GLN A 187 21.32 11.00 12.73
N LEU A 188 20.51 9.96 12.49
CA LEU A 188 20.46 8.76 13.32
C LEU A 188 21.77 7.97 13.24
N PHE A 189 22.29 7.80 12.03
CA PHE A 189 23.44 6.95 11.76
C PHE A 189 24.66 7.78 11.36
N PRO A 190 25.88 7.43 11.79
CA PRO A 190 27.09 8.08 11.26
C PRO A 190 27.31 7.64 9.80
N LYS A 191 27.97 8.48 8.99
CA LYS A 191 28.29 8.20 7.56
C LYS A 191 28.95 6.84 7.29
N SER A 192 29.65 6.27 8.27
CA SER A 192 30.30 4.95 8.16
C SER A 192 29.38 3.77 8.43
N HIS A 193 28.17 4.01 8.95
CA HIS A 193 27.19 2.97 9.26
C HIS A 193 26.35 2.66 8.01
N PRO A 194 26.05 1.38 7.71
CA PRO A 194 25.34 1.01 6.49
C PRO A 194 23.93 1.60 6.37
N TYR A 195 23.24 1.86 7.47
CA TYR A 195 21.89 2.46 7.44
C TYR A 195 21.89 3.98 7.23
N PHE A 196 23.05 4.61 7.00
CA PHE A 196 23.14 6.06 6.86
C PHE A 196 22.36 6.61 5.66
N ALA A 197 22.46 5.99 4.49
CA ALA A 197 22.09 6.61 3.22
C ALA A 197 20.69 6.24 2.72
N ASP A 198 19.83 5.75 3.62
CA ASP A 198 18.60 5.06 3.26
C ASP A 198 18.84 3.88 2.28
N VAL A 199 17.81 3.12 1.93
CA VAL A 199 17.92 1.96 1.03
C VAL A 199 18.20 2.39 -0.42
N ILE A 200 17.59 3.49 -0.86
CA ILE A 200 17.69 3.98 -2.25
C ILE A 200 19.07 4.53 -2.60
N GLY A 201 19.81 5.06 -1.62
CA GLY A 201 21.16 5.61 -1.77
C GLY A 201 21.25 6.95 -2.51
N SER A 202 22.49 7.37 -2.80
CA SER A 202 22.79 8.64 -3.47
C SER A 202 22.98 8.52 -4.98
N HIS A 203 22.61 9.56 -5.73
CA HIS A 203 22.83 9.61 -7.18
C HIS A 203 24.29 9.39 -7.56
N ARG A 204 25.24 9.97 -6.82
CA ARG A 204 26.67 9.83 -7.06
C ARG A 204 27.13 8.39 -6.89
N ASP A 205 26.72 7.71 -5.82
CA ASP A 205 27.21 6.36 -5.54
C ASP A 205 26.56 5.33 -6.48
N ILE A 206 25.30 5.53 -6.88
CA ILE A 206 24.63 4.75 -7.94
C ILE A 206 25.40 4.90 -9.26
N GLU A 207 25.70 6.13 -9.70
CA GLU A 207 26.49 6.38 -10.92
C GLU A 207 27.93 5.84 -10.82
N ALA A 208 28.47 5.74 -9.59
CA ALA A 208 29.81 5.23 -9.34
C ALA A 208 29.90 3.69 -9.38
N ALA A 209 28.78 2.97 -9.46
CA ALA A 209 28.79 1.52 -9.63
C ALA A 209 29.49 1.14 -10.94
N ARG A 210 30.32 0.10 -10.90
CA ARG A 210 31.07 -0.42 -12.05
C ARG A 210 30.68 -1.87 -12.31
N LEU A 211 30.83 -2.30 -13.56
CA LEU A 211 30.47 -3.67 -13.97
C LEU A 211 31.15 -4.75 -13.12
N ASP A 212 32.41 -4.54 -12.75
CA ASP A 212 33.13 -5.47 -11.87
C ASP A 212 32.61 -5.46 -10.43
N ASP A 213 32.18 -4.31 -9.90
CA ASP A 213 31.55 -4.21 -8.58
C ASP A 213 30.26 -5.07 -8.56
N VAL A 214 29.44 -4.97 -9.61
CA VAL A 214 28.18 -5.72 -9.76
C VAL A 214 28.46 -7.22 -9.82
N ARG A 215 29.40 -7.63 -10.67
CA ARG A 215 29.78 -9.04 -10.81
C ARG A 215 30.38 -9.62 -9.52
N GLU A 216 31.12 -8.83 -8.76
CA GLU A 216 31.66 -9.25 -7.46
C GLU A 216 30.54 -9.40 -6.42
N PHE A 217 29.61 -8.45 -6.36
CA PHE A 217 28.48 -8.49 -5.44
C PHE A 217 27.59 -9.72 -5.66
N PHE A 218 27.28 -10.05 -6.93
CA PHE A 218 26.55 -11.27 -7.28
C PHE A 218 27.24 -12.52 -6.73
N ARG A 219 28.53 -12.70 -7.03
CA ARG A 219 29.30 -13.87 -6.61
C ARG A 219 29.39 -14.00 -5.10
N GLN A 220 29.38 -12.88 -4.38
CA GLN A 220 29.51 -12.86 -2.93
C GLN A 220 28.20 -13.17 -2.21
N TYR A 221 27.07 -12.66 -2.71
CA TYR A 221 25.83 -12.62 -1.94
C TYR A 221 24.65 -13.37 -2.55
N TYR A 222 24.59 -13.52 -3.88
CA TYR A 222 23.48 -14.17 -4.59
C TYR A 222 23.76 -15.66 -4.82
N THR A 223 23.92 -16.41 -3.72
CA THR A 223 24.36 -17.80 -3.76
C THR A 223 23.53 -18.68 -2.81
N PRO A 224 23.42 -20.01 -3.07
CA PRO A 224 22.59 -20.92 -2.29
C PRO A 224 22.81 -20.85 -0.77
N ASN A 225 24.05 -20.79 -0.30
CA ASN A 225 24.40 -20.77 1.12
C ASN A 225 24.16 -19.42 1.83
N ASN A 226 23.59 -18.42 1.13
CA ASN A 226 23.19 -17.13 1.67
C ASN A 226 21.72 -16.81 1.35
N ALA A 227 20.89 -17.84 1.12
CA ALA A 227 19.52 -17.67 0.72
C ALA A 227 18.57 -18.68 1.40
N SER A 228 17.30 -18.29 1.48
CA SER A 228 16.20 -19.18 1.86
C SER A 228 15.05 -19.08 0.86
N LEU A 229 14.59 -20.24 0.39
CA LEU A 229 13.48 -20.39 -0.54
C LEU A 229 12.25 -20.89 0.22
N THR A 230 11.21 -20.08 0.28
CA THR A 230 9.92 -20.49 0.85
C THR A 230 8.89 -20.68 -0.25
N ILE A 231 8.20 -21.82 -0.24
CA ILE A 231 7.12 -22.16 -1.18
C ILE A 231 5.86 -22.45 -0.36
N THR A 232 4.80 -21.71 -0.60
CA THR A 232 3.52 -21.89 0.10
C THR A 232 2.35 -21.94 -0.86
N GLY A 233 1.31 -22.73 -0.57
CA GLY A 233 0.12 -22.83 -1.43
C GLY A 233 -0.25 -24.26 -1.81
N ASP A 234 -1.00 -24.39 -2.89
CA ASP A 234 -1.54 -25.65 -3.39
C ASP A 234 -0.43 -26.45 -4.08
N ILE A 235 0.35 -27.19 -3.28
CA ILE A 235 1.55 -27.92 -3.73
C ILE A 235 1.46 -29.39 -3.36
N ASP A 236 2.11 -30.25 -4.14
CA ASP A 236 2.56 -31.57 -3.69
C ASP A 236 3.99 -31.41 -3.15
N PRO A 237 4.23 -31.59 -1.84
CA PRO A 237 5.55 -31.41 -1.25
C PRO A 237 6.63 -32.34 -1.85
N ALA A 238 6.29 -33.56 -2.27
CA ALA A 238 7.27 -34.47 -2.87
C ALA A 238 7.70 -33.98 -4.25
N GLN A 239 6.76 -33.51 -5.06
CA GLN A 239 7.04 -32.95 -6.37
C GLN A 239 7.78 -31.61 -6.27
N ALA A 240 7.40 -30.75 -5.32
CA ALA A 240 8.09 -29.49 -5.06
C ALA A 240 9.56 -29.73 -4.70
N LYS A 241 9.87 -30.69 -3.81
CA LYS A 241 11.26 -31.06 -3.48
C LYS A 241 12.04 -31.56 -4.69
N ALA A 242 11.42 -32.42 -5.51
CA ALA A 242 12.07 -32.94 -6.72
C ALA A 242 12.42 -31.81 -7.69
N TRP A 243 11.52 -30.82 -7.86
CA TRP A 243 11.81 -29.63 -8.67
C TRP A 243 12.86 -28.73 -8.02
N VAL A 244 12.79 -28.48 -6.72
CA VAL A 244 13.82 -27.69 -6.03
C VAL A 244 15.20 -28.33 -6.17
N GLU A 245 15.34 -29.65 -6.00
CA GLU A 245 16.60 -30.37 -6.25
C GLU A 245 17.04 -30.25 -7.72
N LYS A 246 16.12 -30.42 -8.67
CA LYS A 246 16.40 -30.28 -10.11
C LYS A 246 16.93 -28.88 -10.46
N TYR A 247 16.27 -27.83 -9.98
CA TYR A 247 16.54 -26.45 -10.39
C TYR A 247 17.65 -25.79 -9.59
N PHE A 248 17.76 -26.05 -8.29
CA PHE A 248 18.75 -25.41 -7.43
C PHE A 248 19.90 -26.33 -7.04
N GLY A 249 19.74 -27.65 -7.05
CA GLY A 249 20.72 -28.59 -6.48
C GLY A 249 22.08 -28.61 -7.18
N SER A 250 22.13 -28.28 -8.48
CA SER A 250 23.38 -28.20 -9.26
C SER A 250 24.09 -26.84 -9.15
N ILE A 251 23.44 -25.83 -8.57
CA ILE A 251 24.04 -24.51 -8.33
C ILE A 251 25.09 -24.66 -7.21
N PRO A 252 26.35 -24.30 -7.44
CA PRO A 252 27.39 -24.44 -6.41
C PRO A 252 27.13 -23.50 -5.23
N SER A 253 27.58 -23.92 -4.04
CA SER A 253 27.69 -23.00 -2.90
C SER A 253 28.60 -21.83 -3.27
N GLY A 254 28.25 -20.64 -2.80
CA GLY A 254 29.07 -19.45 -2.86
C GLY A 254 30.18 -19.41 -1.80
N PRO A 255 31.01 -18.35 -1.82
CA PRO A 255 31.98 -18.09 -0.78
C PRO A 255 31.29 -17.83 0.58
N PRO A 256 32.02 -17.97 1.69
CA PRO A 256 31.52 -17.53 2.99
C PRO A 256 31.15 -16.04 2.96
N VAL A 257 29.98 -15.72 3.53
CA VAL A 257 29.46 -14.35 3.60
C VAL A 257 30.24 -13.58 4.67
N PRO A 258 30.80 -12.40 4.35
CA PRO A 258 31.47 -11.56 5.33
C PRO A 258 30.53 -11.24 6.50
N LYS A 259 31.06 -11.35 7.72
CA LYS A 259 30.31 -10.95 8.90
C LYS A 259 30.14 -9.43 8.90
N ILE A 260 28.92 -8.98 9.14
CA ILE A 260 28.64 -7.57 9.40
C ILE A 260 29.29 -7.21 10.74
N THR A 261 30.15 -6.19 10.72
CA THR A 261 30.90 -5.70 11.90
C THR A 261 30.36 -4.38 12.44
N ALA A 262 29.42 -3.76 11.72
CA ALA A 262 28.70 -2.59 12.20
C ALA A 262 27.95 -2.95 13.50
N VAL A 263 27.92 -1.98 14.41
CA VAL A 263 27.21 -2.08 15.68
C VAL A 263 26.18 -0.98 15.75
N PRO A 264 25.04 -1.19 16.45
CA PRO A 264 24.04 -0.15 16.65
C PRO A 264 24.70 1.13 17.18
N PRO A 265 24.48 2.29 16.53
CA PRO A 265 25.04 3.55 17.02
C PRO A 265 24.45 3.92 18.38
N GLN A 266 25.19 4.72 19.14
CA GLN A 266 24.65 5.39 20.31
C GLN A 266 24.45 6.88 20.02
N ILE A 267 23.22 7.35 20.24
CA ILE A 267 22.91 8.78 20.27
C ILE A 267 23.03 9.23 21.72
N THR A 268 24.11 9.93 22.04
CA THR A 268 24.43 10.35 23.42
C THR A 268 24.03 11.79 23.74
N SER A 269 23.61 12.54 22.72
CA SER A 269 23.05 13.88 22.82
C SER A 269 21.99 14.07 21.73
N GLU A 270 20.97 14.89 22.03
CA GLU A 270 19.96 15.29 21.04
C GLU A 270 20.63 15.92 19.81
N LYS A 271 20.23 15.48 18.62
CA LYS A 271 20.63 16.10 17.34
C LYS A 271 19.43 16.79 16.72
N ARG A 272 19.66 17.89 16.03
CA ARG A 272 18.61 18.71 15.42
C ARG A 272 19.01 19.13 14.01
N SER A 273 18.07 19.02 13.07
CA SER A 273 18.22 19.52 11.70
C SER A 273 16.93 20.21 11.22
N LYS A 274 17.06 21.04 10.18
CA LYS A 274 15.95 21.72 9.52
C LYS A 274 16.15 21.59 8.02
N ILE A 275 15.18 21.01 7.33
CA ILE A 275 15.18 20.79 5.89
C ILE A 275 14.00 21.54 5.29
N THR A 276 14.23 22.22 4.16
CA THR A 276 13.18 22.84 3.38
C THR A 276 12.72 21.94 2.25
N ASP A 277 11.41 21.89 2.03
CA ASP A 277 10.79 21.16 0.93
C ASP A 277 9.59 21.95 0.38
N GLN A 278 9.17 21.62 -0.85
CA GLN A 278 8.02 22.23 -1.52
C GLN A 278 6.70 21.63 -1.05
N VAL A 279 6.42 21.87 0.23
CA VAL A 279 5.26 21.40 0.97
C VAL A 279 4.49 22.57 1.56
N GLU A 280 3.18 22.42 1.73
CA GLU A 280 2.32 23.46 2.30
C GLU A 280 2.44 23.56 3.82
N LEU A 281 2.78 22.45 4.50
CA LEU A 281 2.80 22.37 5.96
C LEU A 281 4.18 22.01 6.51
N PRO A 282 4.56 22.52 7.68
CA PRO A 282 5.69 21.97 8.40
C PRO A 282 5.40 20.56 8.93
N ARG A 283 6.43 19.71 9.03
CA ARG A 283 6.35 18.40 9.68
C ARG A 283 7.51 18.21 10.65
N VAL A 284 7.21 17.63 11.81
CA VAL A 284 8.20 17.27 12.83
C VAL A 284 8.47 15.77 12.76
N TYR A 285 9.72 15.41 12.54
CA TYR A 285 10.23 14.05 12.62
C TYR A 285 11.07 13.89 13.89
N MET A 286 10.88 12.79 14.61
CA MET A 286 11.73 12.38 15.72
C MET A 286 12.12 10.92 15.59
N GLY A 287 13.40 10.62 15.80
CA GLY A 287 13.93 9.26 15.65
C GLY A 287 14.75 8.81 16.85
N TRP A 288 14.61 7.53 17.18
CA TRP A 288 15.42 6.81 18.18
C TRP A 288 15.91 5.48 17.63
N ILE A 289 17.03 5.00 18.17
CA ILE A 289 17.55 3.66 17.90
C ILE A 289 17.08 2.72 19.01
N MET A 290 16.31 1.71 18.62
CA MET A 290 15.70 0.69 19.48
C MET A 290 16.46 -0.65 19.43
N PRO A 291 16.17 -1.58 20.36
CA PRO A 291 16.73 -2.93 20.30
C PRO A 291 16.48 -3.61 18.96
N SER A 292 17.46 -4.40 18.50
CA SER A 292 17.38 -5.11 17.24
C SER A 292 16.20 -6.10 17.18
N ILE A 293 15.75 -6.40 15.97
CA ILE A 293 14.66 -7.35 15.70
C ILE A 293 14.83 -8.66 16.49
N PHE A 294 13.71 -9.11 17.08
CA PHE A 294 13.60 -10.29 17.95
C PHE A 294 14.42 -10.31 19.25
N GLN A 295 15.17 -9.23 19.57
CA GLN A 295 15.86 -9.11 20.85
C GLN A 295 14.93 -8.59 21.95
N PRO A 296 15.28 -8.74 23.25
CA PRO A 296 14.51 -8.14 24.34
C PRO A 296 14.34 -6.63 24.15
N GLY A 297 13.11 -6.13 24.28
CA GLY A 297 12.76 -4.73 24.06
C GLY A 297 12.23 -4.40 22.66
N ASP A 298 12.33 -5.31 21.69
CA ASP A 298 11.80 -5.10 20.33
C ASP A 298 10.27 -5.17 20.28
N ALA A 299 9.66 -6.23 20.83
CA ALA A 299 8.20 -6.34 20.92
C ALA A 299 7.58 -5.22 21.77
N GLU A 300 8.27 -4.80 22.83
CA GLU A 300 7.90 -3.66 23.64
C GLU A 300 7.98 -2.35 22.84
N SER A 301 8.92 -2.22 21.92
CA SER A 301 9.03 -1.04 21.02
C SER A 301 7.86 -0.99 20.04
N ASP A 302 7.45 -2.13 19.46
CA ASP A 302 6.26 -2.19 18.61
C ASP A 302 4.98 -1.81 19.38
N LEU A 303 4.81 -2.34 20.59
CA LEU A 303 3.69 -1.99 21.47
C LEU A 303 3.70 -0.50 21.82
N LEU A 304 4.86 0.09 22.07
CA LEU A 304 5.00 1.52 22.35
C LEU A 304 4.66 2.37 21.12
N ALA A 305 5.06 1.96 19.92
CA ALA A 305 4.69 2.65 18.68
C ALA A 305 3.17 2.68 18.50
N GLU A 306 2.52 1.54 18.70
CA GLU A 306 1.05 1.40 18.61
C GLU A 306 0.33 2.27 19.68
N ILE A 307 0.81 2.27 20.93
CA ILE A 307 0.25 3.10 22.02
C ILE A 307 0.42 4.60 21.75
N LEU A 308 1.56 5.01 21.20
CA LEU A 308 1.88 6.41 20.97
C LEU A 308 1.18 6.96 19.72
N GLY A 309 1.18 6.22 18.61
CA GLY A 309 0.72 6.71 17.31
C GLY A 309 0.09 5.66 16.38
N GLY A 310 -0.42 4.52 16.88
CA GLY A 310 -1.06 3.46 16.08
C GLY A 310 -2.45 3.77 15.50
N GLY A 311 -2.90 5.03 15.54
CA GLY A 311 -4.20 5.46 15.03
C GLY A 311 -5.03 6.26 16.04
N LYS A 312 -6.35 6.33 15.85
CA LYS A 312 -7.24 7.25 16.61
C LYS A 312 -7.33 6.96 18.12
N SER A 313 -7.03 5.73 18.54
CA SER A 313 -7.04 5.33 19.96
C SER A 313 -5.72 5.65 20.70
N SER A 314 -4.70 6.08 19.97
CA SER A 314 -3.34 6.35 20.48
C SER A 314 -3.24 7.67 21.25
N ARG A 315 -2.20 7.79 22.10
CA ARG A 315 -2.00 8.97 22.96
C ARG A 315 -1.77 10.24 22.17
N LEU A 316 -0.88 10.21 21.17
CA LEU A 316 -0.53 11.40 20.41
C LEU A 316 -1.67 11.85 19.52
N TYR A 317 -2.44 10.92 18.92
CA TYR A 317 -3.64 11.31 18.18
C TYR A 317 -4.64 12.04 19.08
N LYS A 318 -4.98 11.45 20.23
CA LYS A 318 -5.94 12.04 21.19
C LYS A 318 -5.48 13.42 21.64
N SER A 319 -4.22 13.56 22.05
CA SER A 319 -3.69 14.83 22.56
C SER A 319 -3.52 15.87 21.45
N LEU A 320 -2.85 15.54 20.34
CA LEU A 320 -2.38 16.51 19.35
C LEU A 320 -3.41 16.81 18.26
N VAL A 321 -4.12 15.78 17.79
CA VAL A 321 -5.06 15.88 16.65
C VAL A 321 -6.47 16.17 17.15
N TYR A 322 -6.94 15.45 18.18
CA TYR A 322 -8.31 15.54 18.67
C TYR A 322 -8.50 16.66 19.72
N GLU A 323 -7.75 16.66 20.82
CA GLU A 323 -7.95 17.61 21.94
C GLU A 323 -7.35 19.00 21.67
N LYS A 324 -6.04 19.06 21.42
CA LYS A 324 -5.32 20.34 21.19
C LYS A 324 -5.54 20.88 19.78
N GLN A 325 -5.83 19.99 18.82
CA GLN A 325 -6.00 20.31 17.40
C GLN A 325 -4.84 21.13 16.81
N ILE A 326 -3.60 20.76 17.16
CA ILE A 326 -2.36 21.41 16.70
C ILE A 326 -1.61 20.59 15.66
N ALA A 327 -1.96 19.31 15.51
CA ALA A 327 -1.47 18.43 14.46
C ALA A 327 -2.59 18.07 13.48
N GLN A 328 -2.21 17.86 12.23
CA GLN A 328 -3.07 17.28 11.20
C GLN A 328 -3.09 15.76 11.32
N GLU A 329 -1.90 15.18 11.39
CA GLU A 329 -1.67 13.75 11.49
C GLU A 329 -0.50 13.51 12.46
N VAL A 330 -0.51 12.34 13.11
CA VAL A 330 0.64 11.83 13.85
C VAL A 330 0.69 10.32 13.72
N THR A 331 1.87 9.80 13.39
CA THR A 331 2.12 8.37 13.22
C THR A 331 3.42 8.02 13.92
N VAL A 332 3.46 6.83 14.54
CA VAL A 332 4.66 6.28 15.16
C VAL A 332 4.86 4.85 14.68
N THR A 333 6.06 4.55 14.21
CA THR A 333 6.45 3.23 13.71
C THR A 333 7.72 2.73 14.41
N ASN A 334 7.86 1.41 14.49
CA ASN A 334 9.11 0.76 14.86
C ASN A 334 9.49 -0.14 13.69
N GLN A 335 10.57 0.20 12.99
CA GLN A 335 11.15 -0.64 11.95
C GLN A 335 12.15 -1.58 12.61
N SER A 336 11.74 -2.82 12.85
CA SER A 336 12.60 -3.83 13.48
C SER A 336 13.73 -4.27 12.55
N LEU A 337 14.98 -3.97 12.92
CA LEU A 337 16.18 -4.20 12.09
C LEU A 337 17.32 -4.88 12.87
N ARG A 338 18.26 -5.52 12.17
CA ARG A 338 19.40 -6.23 12.77
C ARG A 338 20.37 -5.30 13.48
N LEU A 339 20.72 -4.17 12.87
CA LEU A 339 21.76 -3.26 13.38
C LEU A 339 21.21 -2.13 14.25
N GLY A 340 20.06 -2.37 14.87
CA GLY A 340 19.32 -1.40 15.67
C GLY A 340 18.07 -0.96 14.92
N SER A 341 16.93 -1.17 15.54
CA SER A 341 15.62 -0.83 14.99
C SER A 341 15.44 0.68 14.98
N VAL A 342 14.70 1.22 14.01
CA VAL A 342 14.42 2.66 13.91
C VAL A 342 13.02 2.92 14.42
N PHE A 343 12.92 3.66 15.52
CA PHE A 343 11.65 4.11 16.07
C PHE A 343 11.42 5.55 15.65
N GLU A 344 10.42 5.74 14.81
CA GLU A 344 10.15 7.01 14.14
C GLU A 344 8.78 7.55 14.55
N LEU A 345 8.76 8.83 14.90
CA LEU A 345 7.55 9.61 15.13
C LEU A 345 7.53 10.73 14.11
N GLN A 346 6.45 10.82 13.33
CA GLN A 346 6.20 11.95 12.43
C GLN A 346 4.87 12.61 12.77
N ALA A 347 4.84 13.95 12.79
CA ALA A 347 3.64 14.72 13.04
C ALA A 347 3.57 15.98 12.15
N THR A 348 2.48 16.11 11.40
CA THR A 348 2.26 17.24 10.48
C THR A 348 1.61 18.40 11.23
N VAL A 349 2.19 19.60 11.15
CA VAL A 349 1.77 20.80 11.86
C VAL A 349 0.55 21.42 11.19
N LYS A 350 -0.47 21.81 11.97
CA LYS A 350 -1.64 22.51 11.42
C LYS A 350 -1.31 23.97 11.03
N PRO A 351 -2.03 24.54 10.05
CA PRO A 351 -1.91 25.95 9.70
C PRO A 351 -1.98 26.88 10.94
N GLY A 352 -1.03 27.81 11.03
CA GLY A 352 -0.96 28.80 12.12
C GLY A 352 -0.33 28.30 13.43
N VAL A 353 0.10 27.04 13.51
CA VAL A 353 0.85 26.48 14.63
C VAL A 353 2.35 26.48 14.32
N LYS A 354 3.19 26.71 15.33
CA LYS A 354 4.65 26.61 15.16
C LYS A 354 5.11 25.15 15.36
N PRO A 355 6.07 24.65 14.56
CA PRO A 355 6.67 23.33 14.78
C PRO A 355 7.16 23.11 16.21
N GLU A 356 7.72 24.16 16.84
CA GLU A 356 8.19 24.10 18.22
C GLU A 356 7.06 23.90 19.24
N ASP A 357 5.86 24.43 18.99
CA ASP A 357 4.70 24.22 19.86
C ASP A 357 4.18 22.78 19.74
N LEU A 358 4.24 22.20 18.53
CA LEU A 358 3.90 20.80 18.30
C LEU A 358 4.93 19.86 18.94
N GLU A 359 6.24 20.10 18.73
CA GLU A 359 7.32 19.36 19.39
C GLU A 359 7.13 19.37 20.91
N LYS A 360 6.87 20.54 21.50
CA LYS A 360 6.68 20.64 22.94
C LYS A 360 5.49 19.80 23.43
N ALA A 361 4.40 19.76 22.66
CA ALA A 361 3.25 18.94 23.01
C ALA A 361 3.52 17.43 22.87
N ILE A 362 4.33 17.03 21.88
CA ILE A 362 4.85 15.65 21.78
C ILE A 362 5.69 15.33 23.03
N ASP A 363 6.59 16.21 23.43
CA ASP A 363 7.43 16.05 24.61
C ASP A 363 6.61 15.94 25.90
N GLU A 364 5.51 16.69 26.02
CA GLU A 364 4.58 16.57 27.15
C GLU A 364 3.99 15.16 27.25
N GLU A 365 3.56 14.55 26.12
CA GLU A 365 3.03 13.19 26.11
C GLU A 365 4.10 12.12 26.36
N LEU A 366 5.30 12.28 25.77
CA LEU A 366 6.43 11.39 26.02
C LEU A 366 6.84 11.43 27.51
N ASN A 367 6.87 12.61 28.13
CA ASN A 367 7.17 12.77 29.55
C ASN A 367 6.08 12.15 30.46
N LYS A 368 4.80 12.26 30.08
CA LYS A 368 3.71 11.56 30.78
C LYS A 368 3.89 10.04 30.68
N LEU A 369 4.23 9.53 29.50
CA LEU A 369 4.49 8.10 29.30
C LEU A 369 5.72 7.64 30.10
N GLN A 370 6.79 8.42 30.14
CA GLN A 370 8.00 8.09 30.91
C GLN A 370 7.76 8.07 32.42
N SER A 371 6.95 9.00 32.94
CA SER A 371 6.67 9.11 34.38
C SER A 371 5.63 8.09 34.87
N ALA A 372 4.50 8.00 34.18
CA ALA A 372 3.36 7.18 34.60
C ALA A 372 3.34 5.78 33.98
N GLY A 373 3.97 5.59 32.80
CA GLY A 373 3.83 4.39 31.99
C GLY A 373 2.52 4.37 31.17
N PRO A 374 2.34 3.36 30.30
CA PRO A 374 1.05 3.07 29.69
C PRO A 374 0.06 2.55 30.73
N THR A 375 -1.23 2.67 30.44
CA THR A 375 -2.29 1.97 31.19
C THR A 375 -2.43 0.54 30.68
N GLN A 376 -3.04 -0.33 31.49
CA GLN A 376 -3.33 -1.71 31.05
C GLN A 376 -4.22 -1.74 29.81
N ALA A 377 -5.22 -0.86 29.73
CA ALA A 377 -6.11 -0.79 28.58
C ALA A 377 -5.39 -0.38 27.29
N GLU A 378 -4.41 0.53 27.37
CA GLU A 378 -3.58 0.90 26.20
C GLU A 378 -2.73 -0.27 25.73
N LEU A 379 -2.11 -1.01 26.67
CA LEU A 379 -1.35 -2.22 26.35
C LEU A 379 -2.24 -3.31 25.73
N ASP A 380 -3.44 -3.53 26.26
CA ASP A 380 -4.36 -4.54 25.74
C ASP A 380 -4.85 -4.18 24.33
N ARG A 381 -5.19 -2.90 24.07
CA ARG A 381 -5.54 -2.42 22.73
C ARG A 381 -4.40 -2.63 21.73
N ALA A 382 -3.19 -2.24 22.10
CA ALA A 382 -2.01 -2.39 21.24
C ALA A 382 -1.73 -3.86 20.91
N ARG A 383 -1.79 -4.73 21.92
CA ARG A 383 -1.65 -6.18 21.76
C ARG A 383 -2.71 -6.74 20.81
N ASN A 384 -3.98 -6.37 20.99
CA ASN A 384 -5.07 -6.89 20.17
C ASN A 384 -4.96 -6.45 18.69
N LEU A 385 -4.51 -5.21 18.44
CA LEU A 385 -4.26 -4.71 17.09
C LEU A 385 -3.07 -5.41 16.41
N ILE A 386 -1.95 -5.59 17.12
CA ILE A 386 -0.78 -6.31 16.61
C ILE A 386 -1.12 -7.78 16.33
N GLU A 387 -1.79 -8.47 17.26
CA GLU A 387 -2.23 -9.86 17.07
C GLU A 387 -3.14 -10.00 15.84
N THR A 388 -4.14 -9.12 15.72
CA THR A 388 -5.04 -9.14 14.56
C THR A 388 -4.28 -8.90 13.27
N ARG A 389 -3.37 -7.91 13.23
CA ARG A 389 -2.53 -7.61 12.06
C ARG A 389 -1.70 -8.83 11.65
N ILE A 390 -1.04 -9.49 12.60
CA ILE A 390 -0.25 -10.70 12.35
C ILE A 390 -1.13 -11.81 11.78
N ILE A 391 -2.28 -12.10 12.40
CA ILE A 391 -3.18 -13.18 11.95
C ILE A 391 -3.75 -12.88 10.56
N THR A 392 -4.16 -11.64 10.29
CA THR A 392 -4.68 -11.25 8.96
C THR A 392 -3.63 -11.33 7.86
N GLY A 393 -2.36 -11.07 8.17
CA GLY A 393 -1.26 -11.25 7.21
C GLY A 393 -1.14 -12.70 6.70
N LEU A 394 -1.53 -13.69 7.51
CA LEU A 394 -1.47 -15.11 7.14
C LEU A 394 -2.53 -15.54 6.11
N GLU A 395 -3.48 -14.67 5.75
CA GLU A 395 -4.44 -14.97 4.66
C GLU A 395 -3.75 -15.05 3.31
N ARG A 396 -2.73 -14.19 3.09
CA ARG A 396 -1.94 -14.15 1.85
C ARG A 396 -0.85 -15.21 1.87
N LEU A 397 -0.68 -15.92 0.76
CA LEU A 397 0.35 -16.97 0.61
C LEU A 397 1.74 -16.34 0.52
N GLY A 398 1.89 -15.27 -0.26
CA GLY A 398 3.12 -14.54 -0.48
C GLY A 398 2.94 -13.03 -0.33
N GLY A 399 3.83 -12.27 -0.96
CA GLY A 399 3.82 -10.81 -0.88
C GLY A 399 4.22 -10.29 0.50
N PHE A 400 4.19 -8.96 0.63
CA PHE A 400 4.57 -8.28 1.87
C PHE A 400 3.75 -8.74 3.08
N GLY A 401 4.44 -9.25 4.10
CA GLY A 401 3.81 -9.69 5.34
C GLY A 401 2.94 -10.95 5.22
N GLY A 402 2.92 -11.61 4.05
CA GLY A 402 2.23 -12.87 3.79
C GLY A 402 2.91 -14.07 4.47
N LEU A 403 2.34 -15.25 4.27
CA LEU A 403 2.81 -16.49 4.90
C LEU A 403 4.27 -16.82 4.53
N ALA A 404 4.62 -16.76 3.24
CA ALA A 404 5.97 -17.08 2.76
C ALA A 404 7.02 -16.10 3.32
N ASP A 405 6.73 -14.80 3.25
CA ASP A 405 7.57 -13.71 3.76
C ASP A 405 7.79 -13.85 5.27
N ARG A 406 6.73 -14.17 6.02
CA ARG A 406 6.82 -14.41 7.47
C ARG A 406 7.72 -15.60 7.83
N LEU A 407 7.56 -16.71 7.12
CA LEU A 407 8.38 -17.91 7.32
C LEU A 407 9.85 -17.63 7.03
N ASN A 408 10.13 -16.89 5.95
CA ASN A 408 11.48 -16.45 5.63
C ASN A 408 12.06 -15.50 6.68
N GLN A 409 11.28 -14.53 7.17
CA GLN A 409 11.72 -13.61 8.24
C GLN A 409 12.16 -14.38 9.49
N TYR A 410 11.33 -15.28 9.99
CA TYR A 410 11.70 -16.10 11.15
C TYR A 410 12.89 -17.01 10.85
N ASN A 411 13.01 -17.53 9.63
CA ASN A 411 14.15 -18.33 9.24
C ASN A 411 15.46 -17.53 9.22
N GLN A 412 15.47 -16.34 8.62
CA GLN A 412 16.67 -15.51 8.50
C GLN A 412 17.18 -15.05 9.86
N PHE A 413 16.29 -14.59 10.73
CA PHE A 413 16.70 -13.98 12.00
C PHE A 413 16.79 -14.98 13.17
N LEU A 414 16.01 -16.06 13.14
CA LEU A 414 15.86 -16.99 14.28
C LEU A 414 16.14 -18.44 13.93
N HIS A 415 16.33 -18.77 12.65
CA HIS A 415 16.51 -20.14 12.14
C HIS A 415 15.34 -21.08 12.46
N ASP A 416 14.16 -20.53 12.79
CA ASP A 416 12.96 -21.26 13.22
C ASP A 416 11.75 -20.74 12.43
N PRO A 417 11.41 -21.28 11.25
CA PRO A 417 10.24 -20.83 10.50
C PRO A 417 8.92 -20.95 11.30
N GLY A 418 8.86 -21.84 12.28
CA GLY A 418 7.70 -22.06 13.14
C GLY A 418 7.57 -21.08 14.30
N TYR A 419 8.27 -19.94 14.29
CA TYR A 419 8.36 -19.04 15.44
C TYR A 419 7.07 -18.28 15.78
N LEU A 420 6.04 -18.29 14.92
CA LEU A 420 4.80 -17.52 15.10
C LEU A 420 4.18 -17.61 16.52
N PRO A 421 4.01 -18.79 17.15
CA PRO A 421 3.45 -18.84 18.50
C PRO A 421 4.33 -18.16 19.56
N LYS A 422 5.66 -18.18 19.38
CA LYS A 422 6.61 -17.49 20.27
C LYS A 422 6.62 -15.98 20.01
N ASP A 423 6.41 -15.56 18.77
CA ASP A 423 6.32 -14.14 18.43
C ASP A 423 5.08 -13.50 19.05
N LEU A 424 3.90 -14.11 18.84
CA LEU A 424 2.64 -13.69 19.48
C LEU A 424 2.78 -13.67 21.01
N ASP A 425 3.42 -14.69 21.57
CA ASP A 425 3.66 -14.79 23.00
C ASP A 425 4.58 -13.69 23.55
N ARG A 426 5.52 -13.18 22.75
CA ARG A 426 6.39 -12.05 23.10
C ARG A 426 5.58 -10.78 23.37
N TYR A 427 4.56 -10.50 22.56
CA TYR A 427 3.60 -9.41 22.80
C TYR A 427 2.63 -9.72 23.96
N ASN A 428 2.19 -10.97 24.10
CA ASN A 428 1.28 -11.37 25.17
C ASN A 428 1.91 -11.27 26.56
N ARG A 429 3.21 -11.53 26.69
CA ARG A 429 3.94 -11.48 27.96
C ARG A 429 4.39 -10.08 28.36
N ALA A 430 4.49 -9.15 27.42
CA ALA A 430 4.89 -7.78 27.71
C ALA A 430 3.95 -7.16 28.75
N THR A 431 4.53 -6.52 29.78
CA THR A 431 3.81 -5.86 30.85
C THR A 431 3.96 -4.34 30.79
N VAL A 432 3.08 -3.61 31.48
CA VAL A 432 3.20 -2.15 31.64
C VAL A 432 4.57 -1.75 32.21
N GLU A 433 5.14 -2.55 33.11
CA GLU A 433 6.45 -2.28 33.71
C GLU A 433 7.58 -2.45 32.67
N ASP A 434 7.52 -3.47 31.81
CA ASP A 434 8.51 -3.67 30.74
C ASP A 434 8.52 -2.48 29.78
N LEU A 435 7.34 -2.01 29.36
CA LEU A 435 7.19 -0.84 28.52
C LEU A 435 7.74 0.42 29.22
N LYS A 436 7.48 0.58 30.52
CA LYS A 436 8.01 1.69 31.30
C LYS A 436 9.54 1.68 31.35
N LEU A 437 10.15 0.50 31.50
CA LEU A 437 11.61 0.34 31.47
C LEU A 437 12.19 0.72 30.11
N ILE A 438 11.57 0.27 29.01
CA ILE A 438 12.02 0.60 27.66
C ILE A 438 11.88 2.11 27.38
N VAL A 439 10.76 2.74 27.75
CA VAL A 439 10.59 4.20 27.62
C VAL A 439 11.68 4.93 28.43
N ALA A 440 11.91 4.51 29.67
CA ALA A 440 12.90 5.13 30.54
C ALA A 440 14.34 4.94 30.03
N ASP A 441 14.64 3.85 29.32
CA ASP A 441 15.97 3.58 28.77
C ASP A 441 16.20 4.22 27.40
N LYS A 442 15.24 4.08 26.47
CA LYS A 442 15.41 4.38 25.04
C LYS A 442 14.81 5.71 24.60
N LEU A 443 13.59 6.06 25.04
CA LEU A 443 12.89 7.28 24.62
C LEU A 443 13.33 8.53 25.40
N LYS A 444 14.65 8.71 25.57
CA LYS A 444 15.21 9.90 26.23
C LYS A 444 15.33 11.03 25.21
N SER A 445 14.95 12.25 25.60
CA SER A 445 15.20 13.45 24.77
C SER A 445 16.69 13.68 24.52
N SER A 446 17.56 13.27 25.45
CA SER A 446 19.01 13.33 25.26
C SER A 446 19.57 12.30 24.27
N ALA A 447 18.75 11.41 23.72
CA ALA A 447 19.18 10.29 22.86
C ALA A 447 18.37 10.19 21.56
N ARG A 448 17.87 11.32 21.06
CA ARG A 448 17.03 11.39 19.86
C ARG A 448 17.60 12.27 18.75
N VAL A 449 17.04 12.11 17.58
CA VAL A 449 17.12 13.09 16.48
C VAL A 449 15.78 13.81 16.39
N VAL A 450 15.82 15.11 16.09
CA VAL A 450 14.65 15.89 15.65
C VAL A 450 14.96 16.55 14.32
N VAL A 451 14.12 16.33 13.30
CA VAL A 451 14.22 17.01 12.00
C VAL A 451 12.92 17.76 11.76
N TYR A 452 13.02 19.05 11.43
CA TYR A 452 11.87 19.81 10.94
C TYR A 452 11.90 19.88 9.42
N GLY A 453 10.85 19.36 8.79
CA GLY A 453 10.52 19.68 7.41
C GLY A 453 9.74 20.99 7.38
N LEU A 454 10.22 21.97 6.63
CA LEU A 454 9.62 23.31 6.54
C LEU A 454 9.26 23.65 5.09
N PRO A 455 8.15 24.36 4.84
CA PRO A 455 7.87 24.94 3.53
C PRO A 455 9.02 25.81 3.04
N GLY A 456 9.49 25.59 1.81
CA GLY A 456 10.53 26.41 1.18
C GLY A 456 11.11 25.78 -0.08
N ASP A 457 12.19 26.38 -0.58
CA ASP A 457 12.89 25.83 -1.73
C ASP A 457 13.53 24.48 -1.37
N ARG A 458 13.25 23.47 -2.19
CA ARG A 458 13.90 22.18 -2.10
C ARG A 458 15.36 22.29 -2.54
N VAL A 459 16.28 21.73 -1.74
CA VAL A 459 17.71 21.64 -2.07
C VAL A 459 18.08 20.19 -2.30
N VAL A 460 18.44 19.84 -3.54
CA VAL A 460 18.95 18.51 -3.91
C VAL A 460 20.45 18.62 -4.15
N ASP A 461 21.26 18.33 -3.13
CA ASP A 461 22.73 18.44 -3.17
C ASP A 461 23.42 17.19 -3.76
N ASP A 462 22.93 16.69 -4.90
CA ASP A 462 23.62 15.66 -5.67
C ASP A 462 23.21 15.63 -7.14
N PRO A 463 23.97 16.29 -8.05
CA PRO A 463 24.26 15.57 -9.27
C PRO A 463 25.66 15.83 -9.82
N PRO A 464 26.31 14.77 -10.32
CA PRO A 464 26.89 14.83 -11.65
C PRO A 464 25.89 14.25 -12.65
N ALA A 465 25.72 14.95 -13.77
CA ALA A 465 25.05 14.42 -14.95
C ALA A 465 25.70 13.09 -15.39
N SER A 466 24.89 12.15 -15.91
CA SER A 466 25.38 10.95 -16.59
C SER A 466 26.39 11.35 -17.66
N LYS A 467 27.67 11.07 -17.44
CA LYS A 467 28.72 11.22 -18.45
C LYS A 467 28.96 9.92 -19.20
N GLU A 468 28.35 8.81 -18.78
CA GLU A 468 28.68 7.47 -19.27
C GLU A 468 27.74 6.92 -20.36
N ALA A 469 26.66 7.62 -20.73
CA ALA A 469 25.90 7.30 -21.95
C ALA A 469 26.80 7.30 -23.21
N ALA A 470 27.92 8.03 -23.19
CA ALA A 470 28.90 8.04 -24.27
C ALA A 470 29.73 6.74 -24.41
N ASN A 471 29.75 5.86 -23.39
CA ASN A 471 30.56 4.62 -23.37
C ASN A 471 29.76 3.31 -23.38
N ALA A 472 28.42 3.36 -23.47
CA ALA A 472 27.55 2.18 -23.51
C ALA A 472 27.83 1.20 -24.69
N LYS A 473 28.63 1.60 -25.68
CA LYS A 473 29.04 0.77 -26.83
C LYS A 473 30.39 0.04 -26.65
N ALA A 474 31.05 0.18 -25.50
CA ALA A 474 32.26 -0.60 -25.23
C ALA A 474 31.88 -2.08 -25.04
N LYS A 475 32.33 -2.96 -25.93
CA LYS A 475 32.16 -4.41 -25.78
C LYS A 475 32.82 -4.85 -24.47
N SER A 476 32.04 -5.25 -23.48
CA SER A 476 32.57 -5.95 -22.31
C SER A 476 32.89 -7.39 -22.67
N GLU A 477 34.01 -7.92 -22.20
CA GLU A 477 34.29 -9.35 -22.31
C GLU A 477 33.22 -10.14 -21.55
N ALA A 478 32.70 -11.18 -22.21
CA ALA A 478 31.75 -12.10 -21.60
C ALA A 478 32.46 -12.88 -20.48
N VAL A 479 31.88 -12.88 -19.28
CA VAL A 479 32.35 -13.74 -18.19
C VAL A 479 31.98 -15.17 -18.56
N ALA A 480 32.96 -16.07 -18.57
CA ALA A 480 32.70 -17.48 -18.79
C ALA A 480 31.71 -17.99 -17.73
N ASN A 481 30.62 -18.62 -18.17
CA ASN A 481 29.69 -19.24 -17.25
C ASN A 481 30.35 -20.49 -16.64
N THR A 482 30.47 -20.52 -15.32
CA THR A 482 31.01 -21.66 -14.55
C THR A 482 29.94 -22.64 -14.11
N MET A 483 28.67 -22.39 -14.43
CA MET A 483 27.56 -23.26 -14.09
C MET A 483 27.54 -24.54 -14.93
N PRO A 484 27.00 -25.64 -14.38
CA PRO A 484 26.77 -26.86 -15.16
C PRO A 484 25.92 -26.59 -16.41
N ASP A 485 26.31 -27.20 -17.53
CA ASP A 485 25.50 -27.21 -18.74
C ASP A 485 24.40 -28.26 -18.59
N GLU A 486 23.16 -27.80 -18.47
CA GLU A 486 21.98 -28.60 -18.24
C GLU A 486 20.98 -28.33 -19.36
N PRO A 487 20.99 -29.13 -20.46
CA PRO A 487 20.26 -28.80 -21.69
C PRO A 487 18.76 -28.59 -21.52
N TRP A 488 18.17 -29.17 -20.47
CA TRP A 488 16.75 -29.01 -20.14
C TRP A 488 16.39 -27.60 -19.66
N ARG A 489 17.36 -26.78 -19.23
CA ARG A 489 17.12 -25.38 -18.83
C ARG A 489 16.82 -24.47 -20.01
N ALA A 490 17.28 -24.81 -21.21
CA ALA A 490 17.08 -23.99 -22.41
C ALA A 490 15.61 -23.86 -22.82
N LYS A 491 14.71 -24.65 -22.23
CA LYS A 491 13.28 -24.61 -22.51
C LYS A 491 12.53 -24.38 -21.20
N ALA A 492 11.79 -23.28 -21.11
CA ALA A 492 10.87 -23.02 -20.01
C ALA A 492 9.92 -24.23 -19.82
N PRO A 493 9.70 -24.68 -18.57
CA PRO A 493 8.75 -25.74 -18.31
C PRO A 493 7.35 -25.32 -18.76
N GLY A 494 6.59 -26.28 -19.30
CA GLY A 494 5.18 -26.05 -19.60
C GLY A 494 4.34 -26.07 -18.32
N PRO A 495 3.16 -25.43 -18.33
CA PRO A 495 2.23 -25.55 -17.21
C PRO A 495 1.89 -27.02 -16.97
N GLN A 496 1.81 -27.42 -15.71
CA GLN A 496 1.14 -28.68 -15.37
C GLN A 496 -0.35 -28.55 -15.72
N PRO A 497 -1.08 -29.66 -15.91
CA PRO A 497 -2.53 -29.59 -16.04
C PRO A 497 -3.13 -28.94 -14.79
N LEU A 498 -3.63 -27.71 -14.91
CA LEU A 498 -4.42 -27.12 -13.84
C LEU A 498 -5.74 -27.89 -13.78
N GLY A 499 -6.16 -28.27 -12.59
CA GLY A 499 -7.56 -28.65 -12.38
C GLY A 499 -8.48 -27.54 -12.90
N LYS A 500 -9.76 -27.85 -13.14
CA LYS A 500 -10.70 -26.80 -13.57
C LYS A 500 -10.72 -25.67 -12.52
N LEU A 501 -10.18 -24.49 -12.87
CA LEU A 501 -10.22 -23.29 -12.03
C LEU A 501 -11.69 -23.04 -11.65
N THR A 502 -11.99 -23.23 -10.37
CA THR A 502 -13.34 -23.06 -9.84
C THR A 502 -13.29 -21.92 -8.87
N LEU A 503 -13.63 -20.72 -9.37
CA LEU A 503 -13.76 -19.54 -8.53
C LEU A 503 -15.02 -19.66 -7.67
N PRO A 504 -14.97 -19.22 -6.40
CA PRO A 504 -16.09 -19.38 -5.49
C PRO A 504 -17.28 -18.50 -5.92
N VAL A 505 -18.49 -18.98 -5.63
CA VAL A 505 -19.74 -18.25 -5.89
C VAL A 505 -20.31 -17.84 -4.55
N ALA A 506 -20.53 -16.53 -4.38
CA ALA A 506 -21.08 -16.00 -3.15
C ALA A 506 -22.53 -16.47 -2.94
N GLN A 507 -22.90 -16.66 -1.69
CA GLN A 507 -24.30 -16.84 -1.31
C GLN A 507 -24.95 -15.48 -1.11
N SER A 508 -26.25 -15.37 -1.35
CA SER A 508 -26.98 -14.14 -1.02
C SER A 508 -28.35 -14.42 -0.43
N PHE A 509 -28.81 -13.49 0.40
CA PHE A 509 -30.18 -13.46 0.91
C PHE A 509 -30.60 -12.02 1.16
N LYS A 510 -31.90 -11.80 1.36
CA LYS A 510 -32.46 -10.48 1.65
C LYS A 510 -33.10 -10.50 3.04
N LEU A 511 -32.84 -9.46 3.83
CA LEU A 511 -33.56 -9.23 5.07
C LEU A 511 -34.98 -8.70 4.80
N ALA A 512 -35.86 -8.76 5.81
CA ALA A 512 -37.25 -8.31 5.67
C ALA A 512 -37.38 -6.82 5.33
N ASN A 513 -36.42 -5.99 5.76
CA ASN A 513 -36.35 -4.56 5.45
C ASN A 513 -35.77 -4.24 4.07
N GLY A 514 -35.36 -5.25 3.31
CA GLY A 514 -34.86 -5.10 1.95
C GLY A 514 -33.34 -4.99 1.82
N LEU A 515 -32.57 -5.06 2.91
CA LEU A 515 -31.11 -5.11 2.85
C LEU A 515 -30.65 -6.40 2.15
N SER A 516 -29.82 -6.25 1.12
CA SER A 516 -29.14 -7.38 0.48
C SER A 516 -27.96 -7.80 1.35
N VAL A 517 -27.82 -9.10 1.61
CA VAL A 517 -26.65 -9.67 2.27
C VAL A 517 -25.96 -10.62 1.31
N ILE A 518 -24.66 -10.43 1.13
CA ILE A 518 -23.80 -11.28 0.31
C ILE A 518 -22.78 -11.92 1.24
N LEU A 519 -22.61 -13.24 1.15
CA LEU A 519 -21.75 -14.02 2.03
C LEU A 519 -20.73 -14.83 1.24
N MET A 520 -19.47 -14.75 1.66
CA MET A 520 -18.43 -15.72 1.32
C MET A 520 -17.84 -16.36 2.58
N GLU A 521 -17.99 -17.66 2.75
CA GLU A 521 -17.48 -18.38 3.91
C GLU A 521 -15.99 -18.73 3.73
N GLN A 522 -15.16 -18.45 4.74
CA GLN A 522 -13.73 -18.80 4.79
C GLN A 522 -13.30 -19.19 6.22
N HIS A 523 -13.14 -20.49 6.49
CA HIS A 523 -12.96 -21.00 7.86
C HIS A 523 -11.50 -21.30 8.29
N ARG A 524 -10.50 -20.97 7.46
CA ARG A 524 -9.09 -21.34 7.76
C ARG A 524 -8.51 -20.53 8.92
N LEU A 525 -8.76 -19.23 8.91
CA LEU A 525 -8.30 -18.29 9.92
C LEU A 525 -9.52 -17.66 10.58
N PRO A 526 -9.45 -17.34 11.88
CA PRO A 526 -10.59 -16.82 12.63
C PRO A 526 -10.77 -15.33 12.34
N ILE A 527 -10.95 -14.96 11.08
CA ILE A 527 -11.06 -13.58 10.60
C ILE A 527 -12.48 -13.37 10.11
N VAL A 528 -13.05 -12.21 10.41
CA VAL A 528 -14.33 -11.79 9.85
C VAL A 528 -14.22 -10.36 9.34
N VAL A 529 -14.71 -10.17 8.13
CA VAL A 529 -14.83 -8.90 7.44
C VAL A 529 -16.31 -8.62 7.19
N ALA A 530 -16.76 -7.44 7.59
CA ALA A 530 -18.10 -6.94 7.29
C ALA A 530 -18.00 -5.59 6.59
N HIS A 531 -18.42 -5.54 5.32
CA HIS A 531 -18.44 -4.34 4.50
C HIS A 531 -19.90 -3.93 4.29
N LEU A 532 -20.30 -2.79 4.83
CA LEU A 532 -21.57 -2.18 4.45
C LEU A 532 -21.33 -1.22 3.28
N LEU A 533 -21.75 -1.65 2.10
CA LEU A 533 -21.72 -0.86 0.86
C LEU A 533 -23.01 -0.05 0.74
N VAL A 534 -22.90 1.21 0.36
CA VAL A 534 -24.01 2.12 0.12
C VAL A 534 -23.79 2.83 -1.20
N LEU A 535 -24.76 2.76 -2.14
CA LEU A 535 -24.69 3.46 -3.43
C LEU A 535 -25.01 4.95 -3.25
N ASN A 536 -24.12 5.62 -2.54
CA ASN A 536 -24.16 7.02 -2.17
C ASN A 536 -22.72 7.52 -2.19
N GLY A 537 -22.06 7.36 -3.34
CA GLY A 537 -20.71 7.82 -3.58
C GLY A 537 -20.65 9.30 -3.90
N SER A 538 -19.52 9.75 -4.42
CA SER A 538 -19.39 11.13 -4.92
C SER A 538 -20.32 11.43 -6.09
N ASP A 539 -20.81 10.42 -6.81
CA ASP A 539 -21.85 10.51 -7.84
C ASP A 539 -23.17 11.15 -7.33
N ALA A 540 -23.45 11.00 -6.04
CA ALA A 540 -24.63 11.53 -5.38
C ALA A 540 -24.44 12.97 -4.86
N ASN A 541 -23.24 13.56 -4.98
CA ASN A 541 -22.98 14.93 -4.57
C ASN A 541 -23.81 15.92 -5.39
N PRO A 542 -24.47 16.92 -4.77
CA PRO A 542 -24.87 18.13 -5.47
C PRO A 542 -23.66 18.78 -6.15
N VAL A 543 -23.82 19.25 -7.38
CA VAL A 543 -22.73 19.85 -8.17
C VAL A 543 -22.10 21.06 -7.45
N ASP A 544 -22.88 21.80 -6.67
CA ASP A 544 -22.43 22.94 -5.86
C ASP A 544 -21.87 22.54 -4.48
N LYS A 545 -21.89 21.26 -4.13
CA LYS A 545 -21.35 20.70 -2.88
C LYS A 545 -20.49 19.45 -3.15
N PRO A 546 -19.43 19.56 -3.98
CA PRO A 546 -18.51 18.44 -4.17
C PRO A 546 -17.91 18.00 -2.83
N GLY A 547 -17.82 16.69 -2.63
CA GLY A 547 -17.27 16.09 -1.42
C GLY A 547 -18.26 15.91 -0.26
N LEU A 548 -19.54 16.25 -0.42
CA LEU A 548 -20.55 16.05 0.62
C LEU A 548 -20.68 14.58 1.07
N ALA A 549 -20.60 13.64 0.13
CA ALA A 549 -20.64 12.20 0.37
C ALA A 549 -19.50 11.73 1.28
N SER A 550 -18.26 12.07 0.92
CA SER A 550 -17.07 11.71 1.71
C SER A 550 -17.07 12.37 3.08
N PHE A 551 -17.44 13.64 3.18
CA PHE A 551 -17.55 14.31 4.47
C PHE A 551 -18.65 13.66 5.35
N THR A 552 -19.75 13.21 4.76
CA THR A 552 -20.78 12.45 5.49
C THR A 552 -20.25 11.12 6.00
N SER A 553 -19.50 10.38 5.17
CA SER A 553 -18.88 9.09 5.52
C SER A 553 -17.82 9.25 6.62
N GLU A 554 -16.94 10.24 6.50
CA GLU A 554 -15.91 10.60 7.50
C GLU A 554 -16.52 10.91 8.86
N MET A 555 -17.73 11.48 8.89
CA MET A 555 -18.45 11.83 10.13
C MET A 555 -19.12 10.65 10.82
N LEU A 556 -19.31 9.50 10.15
CA LEU A 556 -19.95 8.33 10.76
C LEU A 556 -19.19 7.80 11.98
N PRO A 557 -17.87 7.53 11.91
CA PRO A 557 -17.11 7.07 13.07
C PRO A 557 -16.83 8.16 14.11
N GLU A 558 -17.29 9.40 13.90
CA GLU A 558 -16.96 10.56 14.74
C GLU A 558 -17.98 10.80 15.88
N GLY A 559 -18.74 9.76 16.19
CA GLY A 559 -19.61 9.71 17.35
C GLY A 559 -21.05 9.33 16.99
N THR A 560 -21.63 8.53 17.87
CA THR A 560 -22.99 8.01 17.77
C THR A 560 -23.84 8.55 18.91
N GLU A 561 -25.11 8.19 18.95
CA GLU A 561 -25.96 8.46 20.12
C GLU A 561 -25.46 7.77 21.40
N ARG A 562 -24.71 6.67 21.25
CA ARG A 562 -24.20 5.83 22.35
C ARG A 562 -22.73 6.05 22.69
N ARG A 563 -21.93 6.54 21.73
CA ARG A 563 -20.46 6.60 21.82
C ARG A 563 -19.92 7.94 21.34
N THR A 564 -18.92 8.46 22.04
CA THR A 564 -18.09 9.57 21.52
C THR A 564 -17.13 9.09 20.43
N SER A 565 -16.57 10.00 19.63
CA SER A 565 -15.55 9.68 18.60
C SER A 565 -14.39 8.85 19.19
N THR A 566 -13.85 9.29 20.33
CA THR A 566 -12.74 8.58 21.00
C THR A 566 -13.14 7.21 21.53
N GLN A 567 -14.39 7.02 21.97
CA GLN A 567 -14.91 5.71 22.37
C GLN A 567 -15.11 4.77 21.18
N VAL A 568 -15.53 5.26 20.00
CA VAL A 568 -15.60 4.44 18.79
C VAL A 568 -14.21 3.88 18.44
N ALA A 569 -13.19 4.74 18.47
CA ALA A 569 -11.81 4.34 18.22
C ALA A 569 -11.26 3.38 19.28
N ASP A 570 -11.53 3.64 20.57
CA ASP A 570 -11.10 2.79 21.67
C ASP A 570 -11.79 1.43 21.65
N ASP A 571 -13.10 1.37 21.38
CA ASP A 571 -13.88 0.12 21.28
C ASP A 571 -13.38 -0.73 20.11
N ALA A 572 -13.11 -0.12 18.93
CA ALA A 572 -12.55 -0.83 17.78
C ALA A 572 -11.18 -1.45 18.12
N ALA A 573 -10.26 -0.64 18.65
CA ALA A 573 -8.93 -1.10 19.03
C ALA A 573 -8.96 -2.13 20.18
N GLN A 574 -9.92 -2.02 21.11
CA GLN A 574 -10.10 -2.97 22.20
C GLN A 574 -10.47 -4.37 21.72
N ILE A 575 -11.13 -4.48 20.57
CA ILE A 575 -11.45 -5.77 19.96
C ILE A 575 -10.50 -6.14 18.82
N GLY A 576 -9.37 -5.43 18.70
CA GLY A 576 -8.39 -5.61 17.62
C GLY A 576 -8.96 -5.30 16.23
N ALA A 577 -10.08 -4.57 16.14
CA ALA A 577 -10.73 -4.28 14.88
C ALA A 577 -10.14 -3.07 14.18
N SER A 578 -10.07 -3.15 12.86
CA SER A 578 -9.93 -1.99 11.98
C SER A 578 -11.32 -1.59 11.51
N LEU A 579 -11.75 -0.37 11.83
CA LEU A 579 -13.00 0.25 11.37
C LEU A 579 -12.65 1.43 10.46
N ARG A 580 -13.18 1.44 9.24
CA ARG A 580 -12.93 2.51 8.27
C ARG A 580 -14.22 2.92 7.59
N ALA A 581 -14.32 4.21 7.28
CA ALA A 581 -15.34 4.76 6.40
C ALA A 581 -14.63 5.42 5.21
N LEU A 582 -15.01 5.05 3.99
CA LEU A 582 -14.44 5.56 2.75
C LEU A 582 -15.58 5.92 1.79
N THR A 583 -15.36 6.90 0.93
CA THR A 583 -16.22 7.19 -0.20
C THR A 583 -15.37 7.25 -1.46
N VAL A 584 -15.84 6.57 -2.50
CA VAL A 584 -15.32 6.69 -3.87
C VAL A 584 -16.45 7.21 -4.76
N SER A 585 -16.19 7.25 -6.07
CA SER A 585 -17.12 7.83 -7.03
C SER A 585 -18.53 7.23 -6.99
N ASP A 586 -18.70 5.91 -6.90
CA ASP A 586 -20.01 5.25 -7.04
C ASP A 586 -20.65 4.79 -5.72
N ASP A 587 -19.85 4.70 -4.67
CA ASP A 587 -20.29 4.13 -3.40
C ASP A 587 -19.52 4.68 -2.20
N SER A 588 -20.13 4.51 -1.03
CA SER A 588 -19.51 4.69 0.27
C SER A 588 -19.49 3.35 0.99
N ILE A 589 -18.38 3.05 1.65
CA ILE A 589 -18.17 1.82 2.42
C ILE A 589 -17.91 2.19 3.87
N VAL A 590 -18.60 1.50 4.78
CA VAL A 590 -18.16 1.39 6.17
C VAL A 590 -17.79 -0.07 6.41
N ASP A 591 -16.50 -0.32 6.58
CA ASP A 591 -15.95 -1.66 6.77
C ASP A 591 -15.43 -1.85 8.20
N ILE A 592 -15.61 -3.06 8.73
CA ILE A 592 -14.95 -3.51 9.94
C ILE A 592 -14.34 -4.89 9.73
N ARG A 593 -13.05 -5.03 10.08
CA ARG A 593 -12.30 -6.28 10.07
C ARG A 593 -11.86 -6.63 11.48
N THR A 594 -12.13 -7.85 11.93
CA THR A 594 -11.76 -8.33 13.28
C THR A 594 -11.51 -9.84 13.30
N LEU A 595 -11.15 -10.37 14.46
CA LEU A 595 -11.12 -11.80 14.70
C LEU A 595 -12.50 -12.33 15.14
N LYS A 596 -12.81 -13.57 14.76
CA LYS A 596 -14.09 -14.25 14.98
C LYS A 596 -14.67 -14.11 16.39
N PRO A 597 -13.92 -14.26 17.50
CA PRO A 597 -14.48 -14.11 18.84
C PRO A 597 -15.09 -12.73 19.11
N ASN A 598 -14.66 -11.72 18.35
CA ASN A 598 -15.07 -10.33 18.49
C ASN A 598 -16.14 -9.90 17.47
N VAL A 599 -16.62 -10.81 16.61
CA VAL A 599 -17.55 -10.48 15.52
C VAL A 599 -18.85 -9.83 16.01
N ASP A 600 -19.36 -10.26 17.17
CA ASP A 600 -20.58 -9.69 17.74
C ASP A 600 -20.37 -8.22 18.13
N ALA A 601 -19.27 -7.91 18.81
CA ALA A 601 -18.91 -6.54 19.20
C ALA A 601 -18.58 -5.67 17.97
N ALA A 602 -17.93 -6.23 16.96
CA ALA A 602 -17.63 -5.52 15.72
C ALA A 602 -18.92 -5.12 14.97
N LEU A 603 -19.92 -6.00 14.89
CA LEU A 603 -21.19 -5.65 14.23
C LEU A 603 -22.09 -4.74 15.08
N ASP A 604 -22.02 -4.78 16.42
CA ASP A 604 -22.62 -3.72 17.26
C ASP A 604 -21.99 -2.36 16.95
N LEU A 605 -20.65 -2.30 16.83
CA LEU A 605 -19.96 -1.06 16.51
C LEU A 605 -20.28 -0.55 15.11
N LEU A 606 -20.22 -1.43 14.10
CA LEU A 606 -20.53 -1.08 12.71
C LEU A 606 -21.97 -0.57 12.58
N SER A 607 -22.94 -1.27 13.16
CA SER A 607 -24.34 -0.85 13.09
C SER A 607 -24.59 0.45 13.85
N ASP A 608 -23.98 0.66 15.02
CA ASP A 608 -24.12 1.93 15.76
C ASP A 608 -23.58 3.12 14.96
N VAL A 609 -22.40 2.97 14.35
CA VAL A 609 -21.73 3.99 13.52
C VAL A 609 -22.56 4.36 12.30
N VAL A 610 -23.15 3.38 11.62
CA VAL A 610 -23.93 3.62 10.39
C VAL A 610 -25.34 4.10 10.69
N LEU A 611 -26.02 3.49 11.66
CA LEU A 611 -27.46 3.65 11.88
C LEU A 611 -27.79 4.79 12.84
N HIS A 612 -26.85 5.16 13.72
CA HIS A 612 -27.08 6.14 14.78
C HIS A 612 -25.98 7.22 14.87
N PRO A 613 -25.49 7.80 13.75
CA PRO A 613 -24.50 8.86 13.82
C PRO A 613 -25.09 10.10 14.47
N LYS A 614 -24.34 10.71 15.39
CA LYS A 614 -24.80 11.90 16.12
C LYS A 614 -24.70 13.17 15.27
N LEU A 615 -23.70 13.21 14.37
CA LEU A 615 -23.31 14.38 13.59
C LEU A 615 -23.17 15.62 14.49
N ASP A 616 -22.37 15.51 15.55
CA ASP A 616 -22.18 16.58 16.53
C ASP A 616 -21.48 17.79 15.89
N GLN A 617 -21.95 19.00 16.19
CA GLN A 617 -21.41 20.21 15.57
C GLN A 617 -19.92 20.42 15.89
N ALA A 618 -19.46 20.08 17.10
CA ALA A 618 -18.06 20.23 17.47
C ALA A 618 -17.16 19.28 16.65
N GLU A 619 -17.63 18.06 16.42
CA GLU A 619 -16.93 17.07 15.60
C GLU A 619 -16.93 17.47 14.12
N ILE A 620 -18.05 18.00 13.61
CA ILE A 620 -18.12 18.56 12.25
C ILE A 620 -17.07 19.63 12.06
N GLU A 621 -16.94 20.58 12.99
CA GLU A 621 -15.93 21.65 12.86
C GLU A 621 -14.49 21.14 12.99
N ARG A 622 -14.25 20.09 13.78
CA ARG A 622 -12.92 19.47 13.87
C ARG A 622 -12.57 18.75 12.57
N VAL A 623 -13.47 17.91 12.07
CA VAL A 623 -13.28 17.15 10.83
C VAL A 623 -13.20 18.08 9.62
N ARG A 624 -14.02 19.13 9.56
CA ARG A 624 -13.94 20.17 8.52
C ARG A 624 -12.54 20.74 8.41
N LYS A 625 -11.91 21.09 9.54
CA LYS A 625 -10.53 21.61 9.56
C LYS A 625 -9.49 20.58 9.16
N LEU A 626 -9.66 19.32 9.57
CA LEU A 626 -8.78 18.24 9.13
C LEU A 626 -8.85 18.09 7.61
N ARG A 627 -10.06 18.03 7.09
CA ARG A 627 -10.33 17.87 5.67
C ARG A 627 -9.85 19.06 4.83
N GLU A 628 -10.05 20.30 5.27
CA GLU A 628 -9.49 21.49 4.61
C GLU A 628 -7.95 21.43 4.54
N THR A 629 -7.32 20.87 5.57
CA THR A 629 -5.86 20.70 5.63
C THR A 629 -5.41 19.53 4.73
N ASP A 630 -6.17 18.44 4.66
CA ASP A 630 -5.89 17.33 3.72
C ASP A 630 -5.98 17.82 2.27
N ILE A 631 -7.02 18.60 1.93
CA ILE A 631 -7.17 19.23 0.61
C ILE A 631 -6.02 20.19 0.30
N LEU A 632 -5.52 20.92 1.31
CA LEU A 632 -4.35 21.78 1.15
C LEU A 632 -3.10 20.96 0.80
N GLN A 633 -2.84 19.85 1.50
CA GLN A 633 -1.66 18.99 1.29
C GLN A 633 -1.65 18.27 -0.05
N ILE A 634 -2.79 18.12 -0.73
CA ILE A 634 -2.84 17.57 -2.10
C ILE A 634 -1.98 18.40 -3.07
N GLN A 635 -1.74 19.67 -2.79
CA GLN A 635 -0.85 20.54 -3.58
C GLN A 635 0.63 20.13 -3.51
N ASP A 636 0.99 19.31 -2.54
CA ASP A 636 2.36 18.83 -2.36
C ASP A 636 2.68 17.74 -3.39
N ASP A 637 1.68 16.99 -3.85
CA ASP A 637 1.82 15.78 -4.67
C ASP A 637 1.47 16.02 -6.16
N PRO A 638 2.46 15.97 -7.08
CA PRO A 638 2.22 16.14 -8.52
C PRO A 638 1.25 15.12 -9.14
N GLU A 639 1.22 13.87 -8.65
CA GLU A 639 0.29 12.85 -9.14
C GLU A 639 -1.15 13.22 -8.81
N GLN A 640 -1.43 13.59 -7.56
CA GLN A 640 -2.76 13.99 -7.12
C GLN A 640 -3.25 15.25 -7.84
N LEU A 641 -2.36 16.20 -8.10
CA LEU A 641 -2.63 17.39 -8.90
C LEU A 641 -3.05 17.04 -10.33
N ALA A 642 -2.27 16.20 -11.02
CA ALA A 642 -2.55 15.81 -12.39
C ALA A 642 -3.87 15.04 -12.50
N ILE A 643 -4.16 14.11 -11.57
CA ILE A 643 -5.40 13.35 -11.53
C ILE A 643 -6.62 14.28 -11.35
N GLY A 644 -6.57 15.20 -10.38
CA GLY A 644 -7.68 16.12 -10.11
C GLY A 644 -8.00 17.04 -11.29
N VAL A 645 -6.97 17.62 -11.92
CA VAL A 645 -7.15 18.44 -13.13
C VAL A 645 -7.65 17.59 -14.29
N PHE A 646 -7.12 16.39 -14.48
CA PHE A 646 -7.58 15.48 -15.53
C PHE A 646 -9.07 15.16 -15.39
N GLN A 647 -9.53 14.75 -14.20
CA GLN A 647 -10.94 14.48 -13.90
C GLN A 647 -11.83 15.70 -14.19
N LYS A 648 -11.46 16.88 -13.68
CA LYS A 648 -12.24 18.11 -13.87
C LYS A 648 -12.42 18.48 -15.33
N ILE A 649 -11.39 18.32 -16.13
CA ILE A 649 -11.47 18.65 -17.56
C ILE A 649 -12.36 17.64 -18.29
N ILE A 650 -12.14 16.33 -18.11
CA ILE A 650 -12.87 15.30 -18.89
C ILE A 650 -14.36 15.23 -18.53
N TYR A 651 -14.74 15.44 -17.27
CA TYR A 651 -16.12 15.40 -16.83
C TYR A 651 -16.81 16.77 -16.86
N GLY A 652 -16.02 17.84 -16.80
CA GLY A 652 -16.52 19.20 -16.74
C GLY A 652 -17.09 19.57 -15.36
N PRO A 653 -17.38 20.86 -15.14
CA PRO A 653 -17.79 21.37 -13.82
C PRO A 653 -19.22 21.00 -13.42
N ASN A 654 -20.02 20.41 -14.32
CA ASN A 654 -21.42 20.10 -14.07
C ASN A 654 -21.67 18.64 -13.71
N HIS A 655 -20.63 17.81 -13.66
CA HIS A 655 -20.74 16.39 -13.35
C HIS A 655 -19.98 16.08 -12.05
N PRO A 656 -20.54 15.30 -11.11
CA PRO A 656 -19.87 15.03 -9.83
C PRO A 656 -18.50 14.38 -9.94
N TYR A 657 -18.29 13.47 -10.91
CA TYR A 657 -16.96 12.90 -11.20
C TYR A 657 -15.90 13.91 -11.66
N GLY A 658 -16.29 15.15 -12.00
CA GLY A 658 -15.35 16.23 -12.30
C GLY A 658 -14.70 16.84 -11.06
N TYR A 659 -15.07 16.34 -9.88
CA TYR A 659 -14.48 16.72 -8.62
C TYR A 659 -13.82 15.50 -7.98
N ARG A 660 -12.76 15.76 -7.22
CA ARG A 660 -12.16 14.75 -6.37
C ARG A 660 -13.16 14.35 -5.27
N ASP A 661 -13.01 13.15 -4.73
CA ASP A 661 -13.94 12.61 -3.73
C ASP A 661 -13.95 13.48 -2.45
N ASP A 662 -12.84 14.12 -2.09
CA ASP A 662 -12.67 15.09 -1.01
C ASP A 662 -13.17 16.51 -1.36
N GLY A 663 -13.67 16.72 -2.57
CA GLY A 663 -14.31 17.98 -2.97
C GLY A 663 -13.37 19.18 -3.02
N THR A 664 -13.83 20.33 -2.52
CA THR A 664 -13.05 21.57 -2.49
C THR A 664 -13.07 22.21 -1.11
N ILE A 665 -12.11 23.09 -0.81
CA ILE A 665 -12.11 23.87 0.44
C ILE A 665 -13.39 24.71 0.54
N ALA A 666 -13.82 25.35 -0.55
CA ALA A 666 -15.02 26.18 -0.56
C ALA A 666 -16.30 25.37 -0.24
N ALA A 667 -16.46 24.19 -0.84
CA ALA A 667 -17.59 23.30 -0.56
C ALA A 667 -17.52 22.72 0.85
N THR A 668 -16.32 22.34 1.28
CA THR A 668 -16.06 21.87 2.64
C THR A 668 -16.45 22.93 3.64
N HIS A 669 -16.10 24.20 3.45
CA HIS A 669 -16.50 25.31 4.32
C HIS A 669 -18.02 25.57 4.28
N ALA A 670 -18.66 25.48 3.11
CA ALA A 670 -20.09 25.77 2.94
C ALA A 670 -21.03 24.66 3.48
N THR A 671 -20.53 23.44 3.65
CA THR A 671 -21.35 22.28 4.07
C THR A 671 -21.90 22.46 5.48
N SER A 672 -23.22 22.39 5.64
CA SER A 672 -23.87 22.48 6.95
C SER A 672 -24.13 21.10 7.57
N ARG A 673 -24.45 21.06 8.88
CA ARG A 673 -24.91 19.83 9.54
C ARG A 673 -26.15 19.25 8.87
N ASP A 674 -27.08 20.10 8.44
CA ASP A 674 -28.32 19.66 7.79
C ASP A 674 -28.03 19.02 6.43
N ASP A 675 -26.98 19.48 5.72
CA ASP A 675 -26.55 18.84 4.47
C ASP A 675 -26.03 17.42 4.71
N LEU A 676 -25.17 17.24 5.73
CA LEU A 676 -24.66 15.92 6.11
C LEU A 676 -25.79 14.99 6.55
N LEU A 677 -26.74 15.51 7.35
CA LEU A 677 -27.90 14.75 7.81
C LEU A 677 -28.80 14.34 6.63
N HIS A 678 -29.08 15.24 5.70
CA HIS A 678 -29.88 14.92 4.51
C HIS A 678 -29.17 13.91 3.61
N MET A 679 -27.86 14.05 3.43
CA MET A 679 -27.05 13.10 2.67
C MET A 679 -27.11 11.71 3.30
N TRP A 680 -26.95 11.63 4.63
CA TRP A 680 -27.08 10.38 5.37
C TRP A 680 -28.48 9.77 5.24
N GLN A 681 -29.54 10.52 5.55
CA GLN A 681 -30.94 10.04 5.50
C GLN A 681 -31.38 9.57 4.12
N ARG A 682 -30.87 10.21 3.06
CA ARG A 682 -31.21 9.87 1.67
C ARG A 682 -30.43 8.65 1.18
N GLY A 683 -29.13 8.56 1.50
CA GLY A 683 -28.22 7.58 0.96
C GLY A 683 -28.17 6.27 1.73
N TYR A 684 -28.12 6.36 3.06
CA TYR A 684 -27.93 5.23 3.97
C TYR A 684 -29.28 4.59 4.29
N ALA A 685 -29.70 3.71 3.39
CA ALA A 685 -30.96 2.99 3.49
C ALA A 685 -30.83 1.55 2.97
N PRO A 686 -31.57 0.58 3.55
CA PRO A 686 -31.38 -0.84 3.25
C PRO A 686 -31.56 -1.19 1.75
N GLY A 687 -32.47 -0.51 1.04
CA GLY A 687 -32.69 -0.77 -0.39
C GLY A 687 -31.62 -0.22 -1.33
N ASN A 688 -30.74 0.66 -0.82
CA ASN A 688 -29.63 1.27 -1.54
C ASN A 688 -28.26 0.68 -1.10
N SER A 689 -28.30 -0.41 -0.33
CA SER A 689 -27.14 -0.95 0.36
C SER A 689 -27.03 -2.47 0.24
N ALA A 690 -25.81 -2.96 0.45
CA ALA A 690 -25.52 -4.37 0.66
C ALA A 690 -24.57 -4.55 1.84
N LEU A 691 -24.88 -5.51 2.71
CA LEU A 691 -23.94 -5.99 3.72
C LEU A 691 -23.19 -7.20 3.15
N VAL A 692 -21.92 -7.01 2.85
CA VAL A 692 -21.03 -8.10 2.41
C VAL A 692 -20.30 -8.64 3.63
N LEU A 693 -20.42 -9.95 3.85
CA LEU A 693 -19.77 -10.69 4.91
C LEU A 693 -18.79 -11.69 4.29
N SER A 694 -17.55 -11.69 4.76
CA SER A 694 -16.49 -12.58 4.29
C SER A 694 -15.64 -13.05 5.47
N GLY A 695 -15.29 -14.35 5.52
CA GLY A 695 -14.47 -14.90 6.59
C GLY A 695 -15.12 -16.08 7.33
N ASP A 696 -14.70 -16.33 8.57
CA ASP A 696 -15.08 -17.48 9.39
C ASP A 696 -16.52 -17.36 9.93
N LEU A 697 -17.48 -17.41 9.03
CA LEU A 697 -18.91 -17.35 9.29
C LEU A 697 -19.62 -18.43 8.50
N THR A 698 -20.56 -19.10 9.15
CA THR A 698 -21.58 -19.90 8.45
C THR A 698 -22.73 -19.01 7.99
N ASN A 699 -23.49 -19.43 6.97
CA ASN A 699 -24.72 -18.75 6.57
C ASN A 699 -25.68 -18.50 7.74
N ALA A 700 -25.86 -19.48 8.64
CA ALA A 700 -26.73 -19.34 9.79
C ALA A 700 -26.28 -18.20 10.73
N GLU A 701 -24.97 -18.12 11.02
CA GLU A 701 -24.40 -17.04 11.83
C GLU A 701 -24.51 -15.69 11.12
N ALA A 702 -24.15 -15.62 9.84
CA ALA A 702 -24.25 -14.41 9.04
C ALA A 702 -25.69 -13.87 9.01
N ARG A 703 -26.68 -14.75 8.84
CA ARG A 703 -28.10 -14.38 8.86
C ARG A 703 -28.55 -13.89 10.23
N ALA A 704 -28.14 -14.56 11.30
CA ALA A 704 -28.48 -14.16 12.67
C ALA A 704 -27.86 -12.80 13.03
N LEU A 705 -26.60 -12.58 12.67
CA LEU A 705 -25.89 -11.32 12.90
C LEU A 705 -26.46 -10.17 12.09
N ALA A 706 -26.72 -10.39 10.79
CA ALA A 706 -27.33 -9.39 9.92
C ALA A 706 -28.73 -8.99 10.42
N GLU A 707 -29.56 -9.95 10.82
CA GLU A 707 -30.89 -9.69 11.38
C GLU A 707 -30.79 -8.93 12.72
N LYS A 708 -29.89 -9.35 13.62
CA LYS A 708 -29.69 -8.73 14.93
C LYS A 708 -29.33 -7.24 14.82
N TYR A 709 -28.39 -6.90 13.93
CA TYR A 709 -27.80 -5.57 13.87
C TYR A 709 -28.40 -4.66 12.80
N PHE A 710 -28.96 -5.21 11.72
CA PHE A 710 -29.52 -4.43 10.62
C PHE A 710 -31.00 -4.73 10.32
N GLY A 711 -31.63 -5.72 10.96
CA GLY A 711 -33.01 -6.10 10.67
C GLY A 711 -34.06 -5.03 11.00
N SER A 712 -33.75 -4.14 11.95
CA SER A 712 -34.61 -3.01 12.33
C SER A 712 -34.35 -1.72 11.53
N TRP A 713 -33.35 -1.72 10.63
CA TRP A 713 -32.99 -0.54 9.86
C TRP A 713 -34.11 -0.14 8.88
N THR A 714 -34.44 1.14 8.85
CA THR A 714 -35.48 1.74 7.99
C THR A 714 -34.89 2.80 7.06
N GLY A 715 -35.44 2.98 5.86
CA GLY A 715 -35.02 4.02 4.92
C GLY A 715 -35.57 3.80 3.50
N ALA A 716 -35.30 4.72 2.58
CA ALA A 716 -35.78 4.64 1.20
C ALA A 716 -35.30 3.37 0.47
N THR A 717 -36.19 2.77 -0.32
CA THR A 717 -36.04 1.40 -0.86
C THR A 717 -35.47 1.32 -2.28
N ALA A 718 -35.10 2.44 -2.89
CA ALA A 718 -34.69 2.47 -4.29
C ALA A 718 -33.18 2.63 -4.43
N ARG A 719 -32.60 1.82 -5.31
CA ARG A 719 -31.24 1.96 -5.84
C ARG A 719 -31.12 3.33 -6.52
N GLN A 720 -30.13 4.13 -6.14
CA GLN A 720 -29.84 5.41 -6.81
C GLN A 720 -28.99 5.18 -8.06
N GLU A 721 -29.27 5.88 -9.16
CA GLU A 721 -28.46 5.84 -10.39
C GLU A 721 -27.58 7.09 -10.51
N PRO A 722 -26.33 6.96 -11.00
CA PRO A 722 -25.46 8.10 -11.22
C PRO A 722 -26.00 9.00 -12.35
N PRO A 723 -25.69 10.31 -12.33
CA PRO A 723 -25.99 11.18 -13.46
C PRO A 723 -25.26 10.73 -14.74
N PRO A 724 -25.82 10.99 -15.94
CA PRO A 724 -25.15 10.70 -17.19
C PRO A 724 -23.97 11.66 -17.44
N VAL A 725 -22.90 11.14 -18.03
CA VAL A 725 -21.74 11.94 -18.45
C VAL A 725 -21.99 12.50 -19.86
N GLU A 726 -22.14 13.82 -19.98
CA GLU A 726 -22.46 14.50 -21.24
C GLU A 726 -21.34 15.39 -21.80
N ASN A 727 -20.24 15.54 -21.06
CA ASN A 727 -19.18 16.47 -21.43
C ASN A 727 -18.44 16.04 -22.70
N ARG A 728 -18.08 17.03 -23.53
CA ARG A 728 -17.29 16.84 -24.75
C ARG A 728 -16.07 17.73 -24.69
N VAL A 729 -14.91 17.12 -24.59
CA VAL A 729 -13.65 17.83 -24.50
C VAL A 729 -12.92 17.78 -25.84
N SER A 730 -12.36 18.92 -26.24
CA SER A 730 -11.46 19.02 -27.37
C SER A 730 -10.02 18.78 -26.92
N ARG A 731 -9.18 18.29 -27.84
CA ARG A 731 -7.75 18.13 -27.61
C ARG A 731 -7.10 19.41 -27.07
N GLY A 732 -6.34 19.30 -25.99
CA GLY A 732 -5.73 20.42 -25.30
C GLY A 732 -4.62 19.96 -24.34
N ILE A 733 -3.80 20.91 -23.93
CA ILE A 733 -2.70 20.72 -22.98
C ILE A 733 -2.98 21.57 -21.75
N TYR A 734 -2.94 20.95 -20.59
CA TYR A 734 -3.17 21.59 -19.29
C TYR A 734 -1.95 21.38 -18.40
N ILE A 735 -1.38 22.48 -17.93
CA ILE A 735 -0.18 22.46 -17.08
C ILE A 735 -0.56 22.92 -15.68
N VAL A 736 -0.21 22.12 -14.67
CA VAL A 736 -0.20 22.53 -13.26
C VAL A 736 1.25 22.79 -12.89
N ASP A 737 1.55 24.00 -12.45
CA ASP A 737 2.93 24.40 -12.17
C ASP A 737 3.41 23.84 -10.83
N LYS A 738 4.51 23.09 -10.86
CA LYS A 738 5.27 22.65 -9.68
C LYS A 738 6.74 23.03 -9.91
N PRO A 739 7.14 24.28 -9.60
CA PRO A 739 8.48 24.79 -9.91
C PRO A 739 9.58 23.88 -9.36
N GLY A 740 10.65 23.62 -10.10
CA GLY A 740 11.76 22.80 -9.59
C GLY A 740 11.52 21.29 -9.49
N ALA A 741 10.33 20.77 -9.82
CA ALA A 741 10.07 19.33 -9.82
C ALA A 741 11.02 18.57 -10.77
N PRO A 742 11.78 17.56 -10.29
CA PRO A 742 12.67 16.74 -11.12
C PRO A 742 11.92 15.85 -12.14
N GLN A 743 10.65 15.53 -11.88
CA GLN A 743 9.77 14.85 -12.83
C GLN A 743 8.41 15.55 -12.93
N THR A 744 7.83 15.51 -14.13
CA THR A 744 6.44 15.85 -14.42
C THR A 744 5.58 14.61 -14.28
N PHE A 745 4.54 14.62 -13.46
CA PHE A 745 3.51 13.59 -13.53
C PHE A 745 2.58 13.89 -14.70
N LEU A 746 2.54 12.98 -15.66
CA LEU A 746 1.89 13.17 -16.96
C LEU A 746 0.70 12.22 -17.11
N LEU A 747 -0.44 12.73 -17.56
CA LEU A 747 -1.60 11.94 -17.98
C LEU A 747 -2.07 12.37 -19.37
N VAL A 748 -2.25 11.40 -20.26
CA VAL A 748 -2.82 11.57 -21.60
C VAL A 748 -4.06 10.67 -21.71
N GLY A 749 -5.23 11.24 -21.96
CA GLY A 749 -6.46 10.46 -21.85
C GLY A 749 -7.74 11.21 -22.18
N ALA A 750 -8.87 10.53 -22.01
CA ALA A 750 -10.21 11.03 -22.29
C ALA A 750 -11.26 10.32 -21.43
N LEU A 751 -12.54 10.63 -21.66
CA LEU A 751 -13.64 9.81 -21.16
C LEU A 751 -13.51 8.37 -21.68
N GLY A 752 -13.67 7.42 -20.78
CA GLY A 752 -13.66 5.98 -21.02
C GLY A 752 -15.08 5.44 -21.12
N VAL A 753 -15.37 4.39 -20.36
CA VAL A 753 -16.63 3.63 -20.45
C VAL A 753 -17.19 3.30 -19.08
N ALA A 754 -18.50 3.04 -19.02
CA ALA A 754 -19.13 2.48 -17.83
C ALA A 754 -18.78 0.99 -17.69
N ARG A 755 -18.77 0.48 -16.47
CA ARG A 755 -18.51 -0.93 -16.15
C ARG A 755 -19.51 -1.89 -16.81
N SER A 756 -20.72 -1.41 -17.08
CA SER A 756 -21.83 -2.13 -17.71
C SER A 756 -21.66 -2.35 -19.23
N THR A 757 -20.63 -1.77 -19.84
CA THR A 757 -20.38 -1.99 -21.28
C THR A 757 -20.17 -3.48 -21.59
N PRO A 758 -20.79 -4.01 -22.67
CA PRO A 758 -20.56 -5.40 -23.09
C PRO A 758 -19.11 -5.62 -23.58
N ASP A 759 -18.38 -4.54 -23.84
CA ASP A 759 -16.98 -4.57 -24.26
C ASP A 759 -15.99 -4.59 -23.09
N TYR A 760 -16.43 -4.72 -21.82
CA TYR A 760 -15.54 -4.69 -20.64
C TYR A 760 -14.35 -5.65 -20.80
N VAL A 761 -14.64 -6.91 -21.12
CA VAL A 761 -13.62 -7.96 -21.26
C VAL A 761 -12.61 -7.67 -22.38
N PRO A 762 -13.01 -7.38 -23.63
CA PRO A 762 -12.04 -7.04 -24.67
C PRO A 762 -11.29 -5.73 -24.40
N ILE A 763 -11.87 -4.74 -23.70
CA ILE A 763 -11.16 -3.51 -23.30
C ILE A 763 -10.04 -3.84 -22.32
N GLU A 764 -10.28 -4.64 -21.28
CA GLU A 764 -9.24 -5.02 -20.31
C GLU A 764 -8.09 -5.78 -20.98
N VAL A 765 -8.42 -6.71 -21.89
CA VAL A 765 -7.38 -7.42 -22.67
C VAL A 765 -6.59 -6.43 -23.54
N MET A 766 -7.25 -5.46 -24.18
CA MET A 766 -6.57 -4.42 -24.96
C MET A 766 -5.69 -3.53 -24.07
N ASN A 767 -6.18 -3.12 -22.89
CA ASN A 767 -5.44 -2.28 -21.96
C ASN A 767 -4.18 -2.97 -21.45
N ASN A 768 -4.24 -4.27 -21.13
CA ASN A 768 -3.07 -5.05 -20.73
C ASN A 768 -1.96 -5.06 -21.82
N ILE A 769 -2.33 -5.03 -23.10
CA ILE A 769 -1.37 -4.91 -24.20
C ILE A 769 -0.79 -3.49 -24.27
N LEU A 770 -1.66 -2.48 -24.13
CA LEU A 770 -1.29 -1.08 -24.28
C LEU A 770 -0.38 -0.58 -23.14
N GLY A 771 -0.84 -0.72 -21.89
CA GLY A 771 -0.20 -0.12 -20.72
C GLY A 771 -0.56 -0.75 -19.37
N GLY A 772 -1.36 -1.82 -19.33
CA GLY A 772 -1.86 -2.43 -18.10
C GLY A 772 -0.94 -3.47 -17.45
N LEU A 773 0.20 -3.78 -18.09
CA LEU A 773 1.21 -4.74 -17.61
C LEU A 773 2.60 -4.10 -17.61
N PHE A 774 3.53 -4.65 -16.84
CA PHE A 774 4.93 -4.19 -16.87
C PHE A 774 5.55 -4.41 -18.25
N SER A 775 5.21 -5.51 -18.92
CA SER A 775 5.67 -5.85 -20.28
C SER A 775 4.86 -5.18 -21.42
N SER A 776 3.97 -4.23 -21.09
CA SER A 776 3.10 -3.54 -22.05
C SER A 776 3.84 -2.56 -22.95
N ARG A 777 3.22 -2.20 -24.09
CA ARG A 777 3.83 -1.34 -25.12
C ARG A 777 4.29 0.02 -24.57
N ILE A 778 3.47 0.68 -23.76
CA ILE A 778 3.78 2.00 -23.20
C ILE A 778 4.97 1.92 -22.25
N ASN A 779 4.99 0.95 -21.33
CA ASN A 779 6.07 0.84 -20.36
C ASN A 779 7.38 0.51 -21.07
N VAL A 780 7.38 -0.45 -22.00
CA VAL A 780 8.55 -0.81 -22.81
C VAL A 780 9.05 0.41 -23.60
N ASN A 781 8.17 1.18 -24.23
CA ASN A 781 8.59 2.37 -24.98
C ASN A 781 9.22 3.43 -24.06
N LEU A 782 8.52 3.85 -23.00
CA LEU A 782 8.96 5.00 -22.19
C LEU A 782 10.10 4.67 -21.23
N ARG A 783 10.05 3.50 -20.56
CA ARG A 783 11.07 3.06 -19.60
C ARG A 783 12.27 2.46 -20.32
N GLU A 784 12.03 1.46 -21.17
CA GLU A 784 13.11 0.62 -21.70
C GLU A 784 13.81 1.20 -22.90
N GLU A 785 13.06 1.70 -23.89
CA GLU A 785 13.65 2.22 -25.12
C GLU A 785 14.23 3.63 -24.93
N HIS A 786 13.60 4.43 -24.06
CA HIS A 786 13.91 5.85 -23.92
C HIS A 786 14.47 6.30 -22.56
N GLY A 787 14.30 5.52 -21.48
CA GLY A 787 14.76 5.90 -20.14
C GLY A 787 14.08 7.18 -19.59
N TYR A 788 12.86 7.48 -20.05
CA TYR A 788 12.12 8.70 -19.70
C TYR A 788 11.45 8.64 -18.33
N THR A 789 11.16 7.42 -17.87
CA THR A 789 10.38 7.16 -16.65
C THR A 789 10.93 5.94 -15.91
N TYR A 790 10.61 5.83 -14.62
CA TYR A 790 10.73 4.58 -13.87
C TYR A 790 9.64 3.57 -14.27
N GLY A 791 8.43 4.06 -14.56
CA GLY A 791 7.30 3.24 -15.02
C GLY A 791 6.28 4.06 -15.82
N GLY A 792 5.74 3.47 -16.87
CA GLY A 792 4.65 4.04 -17.67
C GLY A 792 3.47 3.06 -17.74
N PHE A 793 2.25 3.58 -17.72
CA PHE A 793 1.04 2.75 -17.64
C PHE A 793 -0.09 3.28 -18.52
N SER A 794 -1.14 2.46 -18.68
CA SER A 794 -2.48 2.89 -19.05
C SER A 794 -3.54 2.12 -18.28
N PHE A 795 -4.65 2.79 -17.98
CA PHE A 795 -5.76 2.17 -17.27
C PHE A 795 -7.12 2.75 -17.68
N PHE A 796 -8.15 1.94 -17.46
CA PHE A 796 -9.54 2.38 -17.41
C PHE A 796 -9.99 2.42 -15.95
N ILE A 797 -10.54 3.55 -15.53
CA ILE A 797 -11.36 3.60 -14.32
C ILE A 797 -12.76 3.24 -14.76
N TYR A 798 -13.31 2.14 -14.24
CA TYR A 798 -14.69 1.75 -14.50
C TYR A 798 -15.59 2.28 -13.39
N GLN A 799 -16.70 2.89 -13.80
CA GLN A 799 -17.73 3.42 -12.91
C GLN A 799 -19.12 2.94 -13.38
N ARG A 800 -20.15 3.22 -12.61
CA ARG A 800 -21.55 2.96 -12.96
C ARG A 800 -22.00 3.83 -14.13
N ALA A 801 -21.59 5.10 -14.15
CA ALA A 801 -21.62 5.94 -15.36
C ALA A 801 -20.28 5.86 -16.11
N ALA A 802 -20.10 6.62 -17.20
CA ALA A 802 -18.88 6.52 -18.00
C ALA A 802 -17.65 6.94 -17.19
N GLY A 803 -16.69 6.04 -17.05
CA GLY A 803 -15.41 6.29 -16.39
C GLY A 803 -14.40 7.02 -17.26
N SER A 804 -13.11 6.92 -16.92
CA SER A 804 -12.01 7.55 -17.66
C SER A 804 -11.02 6.55 -18.23
N PHE A 805 -10.37 6.91 -19.33
CA PHE A 805 -9.15 6.25 -19.82
C PHE A 805 -7.97 7.20 -19.71
N ALA A 806 -6.85 6.75 -19.15
CA ALA A 806 -5.62 7.54 -19.08
C ALA A 806 -4.38 6.67 -19.31
N ALA A 807 -3.33 7.30 -19.81
CA ALA A 807 -2.00 6.73 -19.99
C ALA A 807 -0.92 7.74 -19.58
N GLY A 808 0.16 7.29 -18.93
CA GLY A 808 1.19 8.20 -18.46
C GLY A 808 2.07 7.64 -17.34
N GLY A 809 2.57 8.53 -16.47
CA GLY A 809 3.47 8.22 -15.36
C GLY A 809 4.38 9.40 -14.97
N GLY A 810 5.35 9.15 -14.09
CA GLY A 810 6.35 10.12 -13.66
C GLY A 810 7.48 10.31 -14.68
N ILE A 811 7.42 11.36 -15.48
CA ILE A 811 8.35 11.60 -16.59
C ILE A 811 9.43 12.60 -16.19
N ARG A 812 10.70 12.30 -16.49
CA ARG A 812 11.79 13.27 -16.28
C ARG A 812 11.51 14.61 -16.98
N THR A 813 11.67 15.71 -16.26
CA THR A 813 11.18 17.04 -16.67
C THR A 813 11.74 17.53 -18.02
N ASP A 814 12.98 17.18 -18.36
CA ASP A 814 13.64 17.54 -19.63
C ASP A 814 13.10 16.81 -20.87
N VAL A 815 12.33 15.73 -20.69
CA VAL A 815 11.79 14.88 -21.77
C VAL A 815 10.26 14.76 -21.72
N THR A 816 9.57 15.69 -21.05
CA THR A 816 8.10 15.71 -20.97
C THR A 816 7.43 15.80 -22.34
N GLY A 817 7.88 16.70 -23.23
CA GLY A 817 7.34 16.81 -24.59
C GLY A 817 7.54 15.55 -25.44
N PRO A 818 8.76 15.00 -25.54
CA PRO A 818 9.03 13.71 -26.18
C PRO A 818 8.17 12.55 -25.66
N ALA A 819 7.98 12.42 -24.35
CA ALA A 819 7.14 11.36 -23.78
C ALA A 819 5.67 11.45 -24.23
N VAL A 820 5.11 12.67 -24.34
CA VAL A 820 3.76 12.87 -24.89
C VAL A 820 3.66 12.37 -26.33
N GLN A 821 4.70 12.59 -27.16
CA GLN A 821 4.71 12.11 -28.54
C GLN A 821 4.67 10.58 -28.61
N GLU A 822 5.47 9.90 -27.77
CA GLU A 822 5.51 8.44 -27.71
C GLU A 822 4.21 7.84 -27.15
N LEU A 823 3.57 8.48 -26.17
CA LEU A 823 2.24 8.08 -25.69
C LEU A 823 1.19 8.15 -26.82
N PHE A 824 1.11 9.26 -27.56
CA PHE A 824 0.20 9.38 -28.70
C PHE A 824 0.51 8.34 -29.79
N LYS A 825 1.79 8.04 -30.03
CA LYS A 825 2.22 7.02 -30.99
C LYS A 825 1.74 5.63 -30.59
N GLU A 826 1.86 5.24 -29.32
CA GLU A 826 1.36 3.94 -28.86
C GLU A 826 -0.18 3.87 -28.86
N MET A 827 -0.86 4.97 -28.51
CA MET A 827 -2.33 5.06 -28.63
C MET A 827 -2.81 4.93 -30.09
N GLU A 828 -2.07 5.45 -31.07
CA GLU A 828 -2.39 5.25 -32.50
C GLU A 828 -1.99 3.85 -33.00
N ARG A 829 -0.89 3.31 -32.48
CA ARG A 829 -0.39 1.98 -32.86
C ARG A 829 -1.33 0.88 -32.40
N ILE A 830 -1.93 0.95 -31.20
CA ILE A 830 -2.91 -0.05 -30.74
C ILE A 830 -4.20 -0.06 -31.58
N ARG A 831 -4.53 1.06 -32.23
CA ARG A 831 -5.69 1.16 -33.15
C ARG A 831 -5.38 0.62 -34.54
N SER A 832 -4.17 0.87 -35.04
CA SER A 832 -3.79 0.60 -36.43
C SER A 832 -3.10 -0.76 -36.64
N SER A 833 -2.42 -1.27 -35.62
CA SER A 833 -1.65 -2.52 -35.69
C SER A 833 -2.37 -3.64 -34.96
N ALA A 834 -2.47 -4.81 -35.58
CA ALA A 834 -3.02 -5.99 -34.91
C ALA A 834 -2.18 -6.35 -33.68
N ALA A 835 -2.84 -6.79 -32.61
CA ALA A 835 -2.15 -7.45 -31.51
C ALA A 835 -1.51 -8.74 -32.03
N THR A 836 -0.25 -8.99 -31.68
CA THR A 836 0.42 -10.25 -32.01
C THR A 836 -0.21 -11.40 -31.21
N ASP A 837 0.04 -12.64 -31.64
CA ASP A 837 -0.45 -13.81 -30.92
C ASP A 837 0.18 -13.90 -29.52
N GLU A 838 1.44 -13.47 -29.37
CA GLU A 838 2.13 -13.37 -28.08
C GLU A 838 1.47 -12.33 -27.17
N GLU A 839 1.24 -11.10 -27.64
CA GLU A 839 0.58 -10.04 -26.87
C GLU A 839 -0.83 -10.46 -26.42
N LEU A 840 -1.61 -11.07 -27.32
CA LEU A 840 -2.96 -11.52 -27.02
C LEU A 840 -2.97 -12.70 -26.04
N LYS A 841 -1.99 -13.61 -26.14
CA LYS A 841 -1.85 -14.72 -25.19
C LYS A 841 -1.46 -14.20 -23.81
N LEU A 842 -0.46 -13.32 -23.73
CA LEU A 842 -0.02 -12.65 -22.51
C LEU A 842 -1.19 -11.94 -21.83
N ALA A 843 -1.88 -11.04 -22.53
CA ALA A 843 -2.93 -10.22 -21.94
C ALA A 843 -4.14 -11.03 -21.45
N ARG A 844 -4.57 -12.06 -22.21
CA ARG A 844 -5.62 -12.99 -21.77
C ARG A 844 -5.17 -13.85 -20.59
N GLY A 845 -3.92 -14.31 -20.62
CA GLY A 845 -3.30 -15.10 -19.56
C GLY A 845 -3.28 -14.33 -18.25
N ALA A 846 -2.68 -13.14 -18.25
CA ALA A 846 -2.59 -12.24 -17.11
C ALA A 846 -3.96 -11.93 -16.51
N PHE A 847 -4.96 -11.61 -17.35
CA PHE A 847 -6.30 -11.29 -16.86
C PHE A 847 -7.02 -12.53 -16.30
N SER A 848 -7.04 -13.65 -17.03
CA SER A 848 -7.82 -14.82 -16.62
C SER A 848 -7.22 -15.56 -15.43
N GLN A 849 -5.90 -15.65 -15.36
CA GLN A 849 -5.23 -16.49 -14.37
C GLN A 849 -5.01 -15.77 -13.04
N SER A 850 -4.96 -14.43 -13.02
CA SER A 850 -4.88 -13.63 -11.79
C SER A 850 -6.20 -13.58 -10.99
N LEU A 851 -7.33 -14.04 -11.56
CA LEU A 851 -8.65 -13.96 -10.93
C LEU A 851 -8.73 -14.69 -9.58
N ALA A 852 -7.96 -15.77 -9.39
CA ALA A 852 -7.93 -16.49 -8.12
C ALA A 852 -7.37 -15.62 -6.99
N GLY A 853 -6.38 -14.77 -7.27
CA GLY A 853 -5.79 -13.85 -6.29
C GLY A 853 -6.78 -12.84 -5.71
N ARG A 854 -7.88 -12.54 -6.44
CA ARG A 854 -8.97 -11.68 -5.93
C ARG A 854 -9.74 -12.29 -4.76
N PHE A 855 -9.54 -13.58 -4.48
CA PHE A 855 -10.20 -14.32 -3.41
C PHE A 855 -9.23 -14.78 -2.31
N GLU A 856 -7.98 -14.32 -2.33
CA GLU A 856 -6.91 -14.79 -1.44
C GLU A 856 -7.17 -14.47 0.04
N SER A 857 -7.57 -13.22 0.32
CA SER A 857 -7.97 -12.74 1.65
C SER A 857 -9.47 -12.48 1.76
N SER A 858 -9.98 -12.46 2.99
CA SER A 858 -11.37 -12.15 3.29
C SER A 858 -11.76 -10.74 2.82
N GLU A 859 -10.84 -9.76 2.91
CA GLU A 859 -11.06 -8.37 2.47
C GLU A 859 -11.10 -8.24 0.95
N GLN A 860 -10.12 -8.79 0.22
CA GLN A 860 -10.14 -8.81 -1.25
C GLN A 860 -11.39 -9.51 -1.79
N THR A 861 -11.80 -10.58 -1.11
CA THR A 861 -13.03 -11.30 -1.41
C THR A 861 -14.27 -10.43 -1.19
N ALA A 862 -14.37 -9.73 -0.06
CA ALA A 862 -15.49 -8.84 0.24
C ALA A 862 -15.60 -7.71 -0.79
N ASN A 863 -14.48 -7.10 -1.19
CA ASN A 863 -14.44 -6.10 -2.27
C ASN A 863 -14.91 -6.71 -3.60
N THR A 864 -14.37 -7.87 -3.97
CA THR A 864 -14.68 -8.55 -5.24
C THR A 864 -16.16 -8.95 -5.34
N VAL A 865 -16.78 -9.46 -4.26
CA VAL A 865 -18.20 -9.80 -4.30
C VAL A 865 -19.10 -8.56 -4.08
N GLY A 866 -18.56 -7.48 -3.50
CA GLY A 866 -19.21 -6.18 -3.41
C GLY A 866 -19.42 -5.52 -4.77
N ASP A 867 -18.46 -5.65 -5.69
CA ASP A 867 -18.57 -5.21 -7.09
C ASP A 867 -19.83 -5.77 -7.79
N LEU A 868 -20.24 -6.99 -7.41
CA LEU A 868 -21.45 -7.61 -7.97
C LEU A 868 -22.69 -6.78 -7.67
N PHE A 869 -22.76 -6.23 -6.45
CA PHE A 869 -23.83 -5.33 -6.07
C PHE A 869 -23.69 -3.97 -6.77
N ILE A 870 -22.51 -3.35 -6.75
CA ILE A 870 -22.26 -2.01 -7.32
C ILE A 870 -22.60 -1.97 -8.81
N TYR A 871 -22.21 -2.99 -9.57
CA TYR A 871 -22.35 -3.04 -11.03
C TYR A 871 -23.48 -3.93 -11.53
N ASP A 872 -24.35 -4.41 -10.63
CA ASP A 872 -25.50 -5.26 -10.95
C ASP A 872 -25.12 -6.52 -11.75
N LEU A 873 -24.05 -7.19 -11.32
CA LEU A 873 -23.52 -8.40 -11.95
C LEU A 873 -24.13 -9.66 -11.29
N PRO A 874 -24.31 -10.75 -12.04
CA PRO A 874 -24.82 -12.00 -11.48
C PRO A 874 -23.82 -12.61 -10.49
N LEU A 875 -24.30 -13.35 -9.49
CA LEU A 875 -23.45 -13.94 -8.43
C LEU A 875 -22.36 -14.89 -8.95
N ASP A 876 -22.60 -15.52 -10.10
CA ASP A 876 -21.68 -16.43 -10.79
C ASP A 876 -20.81 -15.72 -11.86
N TYR A 877 -20.80 -14.39 -11.90
CA TYR A 877 -20.07 -13.60 -12.90
C TYR A 877 -18.60 -14.03 -13.06
N TYR A 878 -17.87 -14.12 -11.95
CA TYR A 878 -16.46 -14.47 -11.97
C TYR A 878 -16.22 -15.92 -12.43
N GLN A 879 -17.17 -16.83 -12.21
CA GLN A 879 -17.08 -18.21 -12.69
C GLN A 879 -17.07 -18.29 -14.23
N HIS A 880 -17.82 -17.42 -14.91
CA HIS A 880 -17.92 -17.40 -16.38
C HIS A 880 -16.90 -16.48 -17.05
N LEU A 881 -16.30 -15.54 -16.30
CA LEU A 881 -15.36 -14.56 -16.82
C LEU A 881 -14.14 -15.18 -17.56
N PRO A 882 -13.48 -16.25 -17.07
CA PRO A 882 -12.38 -16.91 -17.81
C PRO A 882 -12.76 -17.33 -19.24
N ALA A 883 -13.96 -17.88 -19.41
CA ALA A 883 -14.43 -18.33 -20.72
C ALA A 883 -14.72 -17.14 -21.66
N SER A 884 -15.12 -15.99 -21.12
CA SER A 884 -15.29 -14.75 -21.88
C SER A 884 -13.94 -14.17 -22.29
N ILE A 885 -12.94 -14.17 -21.40
CA ILE A 885 -11.57 -13.70 -21.69
C ILE A 885 -10.94 -14.56 -22.81
N ALA A 886 -11.06 -15.88 -22.72
CA ALA A 886 -10.49 -16.81 -23.69
C ALA A 886 -11.01 -16.59 -25.13
N LYS A 887 -12.22 -16.04 -25.29
CA LYS A 887 -12.84 -15.77 -26.59
C LYS A 887 -12.35 -14.50 -27.27
N VAL A 888 -11.67 -13.59 -26.55
CA VAL A 888 -11.20 -12.33 -27.11
C VAL A 888 -10.18 -12.59 -28.22
N THR A 889 -10.41 -11.97 -29.39
CA THR A 889 -9.53 -12.07 -30.55
C THR A 889 -8.73 -10.79 -30.79
N SER A 890 -7.68 -10.85 -31.61
CA SER A 890 -6.95 -9.65 -32.05
C SER A 890 -7.88 -8.66 -32.79
N GLY A 891 -8.90 -9.17 -33.49
CA GLY A 891 -9.94 -8.35 -34.10
C GLY A 891 -10.80 -7.60 -33.07
N ASP A 892 -11.14 -8.23 -31.94
CA ASP A 892 -11.85 -7.57 -30.84
C ASP A 892 -10.99 -6.48 -30.20
N VAL A 893 -9.71 -6.76 -29.94
CA VAL A 893 -8.74 -5.78 -29.41
C VAL A 893 -8.69 -4.55 -30.31
N ARG A 894 -8.53 -4.74 -31.62
CA ARG A 894 -8.53 -3.64 -32.58
C ARG A 894 -9.86 -2.89 -32.60
N ARG A 895 -10.98 -3.61 -32.61
CA ARG A 895 -12.33 -3.02 -32.62
C ARG A 895 -12.56 -2.13 -31.40
N VAL A 896 -12.16 -2.57 -30.20
CA VAL A 896 -12.32 -1.77 -28.98
C VAL A 896 -11.30 -0.64 -28.91
N ALA A 897 -10.07 -0.83 -29.40
CA ALA A 897 -9.09 0.25 -29.53
C ALA A 897 -9.61 1.37 -30.46
N GLU A 898 -10.12 1.03 -31.65
CA GLU A 898 -10.70 2.00 -32.59
C GLU A 898 -11.95 2.70 -32.00
N LYS A 899 -12.71 2.00 -31.17
CA LYS A 899 -13.98 2.48 -30.58
C LYS A 899 -13.81 3.33 -29.32
N TYR A 900 -12.77 3.10 -28.51
CA TYR A 900 -12.65 3.71 -27.18
C TYR A 900 -11.33 4.47 -26.95
N ILE A 901 -10.30 4.21 -27.74
CA ILE A 901 -9.04 4.97 -27.69
C ILE A 901 -9.12 6.05 -28.76
N HIS A 902 -9.24 7.31 -28.31
CA HIS A 902 -9.43 8.49 -29.17
C HIS A 902 -8.28 9.49 -29.02
N PRO A 903 -7.10 9.24 -29.62
CA PRO A 903 -5.97 10.18 -29.61
C PRO A 903 -6.34 11.59 -30.08
N GLU A 904 -7.30 11.70 -31.00
CA GLU A 904 -7.80 12.96 -31.53
C GLU A 904 -8.56 13.82 -30.50
N ASN A 905 -9.11 13.19 -29.44
CA ASN A 905 -9.88 13.85 -28.38
C ASN A 905 -9.15 13.82 -27.03
N ALA A 906 -7.99 13.14 -26.94
CA ALA A 906 -7.28 12.96 -25.69
C ALA A 906 -6.59 14.27 -25.24
N ILE A 907 -6.84 14.66 -24.00
CA ILE A 907 -6.16 15.79 -23.37
C ILE A 907 -4.81 15.35 -22.81
N VAL A 908 -3.90 16.32 -22.63
CA VAL A 908 -2.63 16.15 -21.94
C VAL A 908 -2.68 16.98 -20.67
N VAL A 909 -2.43 16.36 -19.51
CA VAL A 909 -2.29 17.03 -18.23
C VAL A 909 -0.90 16.74 -17.68
N GLY A 910 -0.13 17.79 -17.37
CA GLY A 910 1.19 17.66 -16.76
C GLY A 910 1.31 18.50 -15.50
N ALA A 911 1.60 17.87 -14.36
CA ALA A 911 1.98 18.54 -13.13
C ALA A 911 3.50 18.49 -12.96
N GLY A 912 4.18 19.62 -13.11
CA GLY A 912 5.65 19.69 -13.13
C GLY A 912 6.18 21.10 -13.33
N ASP A 913 7.50 21.25 -13.44
CA ASP A 913 8.17 22.56 -13.57
C ASP A 913 7.80 23.24 -14.90
N ARG A 914 6.80 24.14 -14.85
CA ARG A 914 6.23 24.80 -16.02
C ARG A 914 7.29 25.52 -16.84
N ALA A 915 8.25 26.16 -16.16
CA ALA A 915 9.32 26.91 -16.82
C ALA A 915 10.18 26.04 -17.75
N LYS A 916 10.22 24.71 -17.50
CA LYS A 916 10.95 23.74 -18.34
C LYS A 916 10.06 23.01 -19.34
N ILE A 917 8.78 22.78 -19.04
CA ILE A 917 7.92 21.91 -19.85
C ILE A 917 7.00 22.66 -20.82
N GLU A 918 6.61 23.90 -20.53
CA GLU A 918 5.61 24.62 -21.33
C GLU A 918 6.02 24.75 -22.80
N ASP A 919 7.29 25.10 -23.07
CA ASP A 919 7.81 25.22 -24.43
C ASP A 919 7.96 23.87 -25.15
N GLN A 920 8.25 22.79 -24.41
CA GLN A 920 8.29 21.45 -24.98
C GLN A 920 6.89 21.05 -25.47
N LEU A 921 5.88 21.30 -24.64
CA LEU A 921 4.49 20.95 -24.91
C LEU A 921 3.87 21.82 -26.01
N LYS A 922 4.14 23.14 -26.04
CA LYS A 922 3.69 24.04 -27.11
C LYS A 922 4.16 23.60 -28.50
N LYS A 923 5.41 23.11 -28.60
CA LYS A 923 5.99 22.66 -29.88
C LYS A 923 5.24 21.47 -30.49
N LEU A 924 4.51 20.70 -29.69
CA LEU A 924 3.70 19.57 -30.17
C LEU A 924 2.56 20.03 -31.09
N SER A 925 2.07 21.27 -30.93
CA SER A 925 1.00 21.85 -31.76
C SER A 925 -0.27 21.00 -31.82
N ILE A 926 -0.62 20.33 -30.72
CA ILE A 926 -1.74 19.38 -30.62
C ILE A 926 -3.03 19.98 -30.02
N GLY A 927 -3.00 21.23 -29.55
CA GLY A 927 -4.16 21.90 -28.96
C GLY A 927 -3.77 23.20 -28.25
N ALA A 928 -4.75 23.86 -27.65
CA ALA A 928 -4.50 25.03 -26.80
C ALA A 928 -3.69 24.60 -25.57
N VAL A 929 -2.79 25.47 -25.10
CA VAL A 929 -2.03 25.27 -23.86
C VAL A 929 -2.60 26.21 -22.80
N GLU A 930 -3.11 25.63 -21.72
CA GLU A 930 -3.71 26.34 -20.61
C GLU A 930 -3.01 26.00 -19.30
N VAL A 931 -2.79 27.01 -18.46
CA VAL A 931 -2.25 26.83 -17.12
C VAL A 931 -3.42 26.72 -16.15
N ARG A 932 -3.39 25.71 -15.29
CA ARG A 932 -4.42 25.41 -14.30
C ARG A 932 -3.87 25.58 -12.89
N ASP A 933 -4.71 26.06 -11.98
CA ASP A 933 -4.44 25.94 -10.55
C ASP A 933 -4.68 24.48 -10.09
N TYR A 934 -4.41 24.20 -8.81
CA TYR A 934 -4.55 22.86 -8.24
C TYR A 934 -6.01 22.35 -8.23
N GLU A 935 -6.99 23.26 -8.24
CA GLU A 935 -8.40 22.90 -8.39
C GLU A 935 -8.80 22.71 -9.86
N GLY A 936 -7.90 22.91 -10.82
CA GLY A 936 -8.16 22.79 -12.26
C GLY A 936 -8.88 24.00 -12.89
N ASN A 937 -8.93 25.16 -12.22
CA ASN A 937 -9.43 26.41 -12.81
C ASN A 937 -8.34 27.09 -13.67
N PRO A 938 -8.70 27.85 -14.73
CA PRO A 938 -7.70 28.58 -15.52
C PRO A 938 -7.03 29.71 -14.73
N VAL A 939 -5.69 29.74 -14.74
CA VAL A 939 -4.91 30.83 -14.14
C VAL A 939 -4.90 32.04 -15.08
N SER A 940 -5.37 33.20 -14.61
CA SER A 940 -5.36 34.43 -15.42
C SER A 940 -3.92 34.89 -15.74
N ALA A 941 -3.69 35.48 -16.91
CA ALA A 941 -2.38 35.97 -17.35
C ALA A 941 -1.71 37.01 -16.41
N LYS A 942 -2.46 37.59 -15.45
CA LYS A 942 -1.94 38.51 -14.43
C LYS A 942 -1.45 37.82 -13.15
N ALA A 943 -1.94 36.61 -12.85
CA ALA A 943 -1.53 35.84 -11.68
C ALA A 943 -0.32 34.93 -11.95
N ALA A 944 -0.10 34.57 -13.22
CA ALA A 944 0.95 33.68 -13.70
C ALA A 944 2.41 34.17 -13.51
N GLY A 945 2.63 35.32 -12.88
CA GLY A 945 3.96 35.88 -12.58
C GLY A 945 4.21 36.15 -11.09
N ALA A 946 3.31 35.70 -10.20
CA ALA A 946 3.38 35.93 -8.76
C ALA A 946 3.02 34.70 -7.89
N GLN A 947 2.95 33.51 -8.49
CA GLN A 947 2.88 32.22 -7.78
C GLN A 947 4.21 31.50 -7.95
#